data_AF-A0AAN8Y1Q9-F1
#
_entry.id   AF-A0AAN8Y1Q9-F1
#
_cell.length_a   1.000
_cell.length_b   1.000
_cell.length_c   1.000
_cell.angle_alpha   90.00
_cell.angle_beta   90.00
_cell.angle_gamma   90.00
#
_symmetry.space_group_name_H-M   'P 1'
#
loop_
_entity.id
_entity.type
_entity.pdbx_description
1 polymer ?
#
loop_
_entity_poly.entity_id
_entity_poly.type
_entity_poly.pdbx_seq_one_letter_code
_entity_poly.pdbx_strand_id
1 'polypeptide(L)'
;MVHGIMEVVREVHEGVRWIIMGDDDSIFFVDNMVDILAQYDHTKYYYFGGHSEFILSNYWYSFNQAFGGAGIIMSYPLAKEFAKNAMSCLKRYAHLRSADRTTMNCIADIGVNLSPLRGIHQIDLRGDVSGFLSYHPKSLLTSLHHYDTVDPIFPSMTRAQAGFHLQKAARYDQSRMLQQTICHHRSKSWTFSVSWGYSAHIYEKIMPRSWIQRPIETFKTWQPNPNPPYYMFDVRSPSWDPCEAPHVFFFKSVKKTQSGEIVTTYTRGWPRGIGACLSSGNFSAEYVSEIHVYSSTTKRIRMELNLFVTNTTNERSGNERAWHHRKHYVEAWWRPNVTRGHIFLDVPPRGDLLPWSLNSPPYRISDDIRKLVKETNHVDPRVLRMVHGIMEVVRQAHEGLRWVILGDDDTIFFVDNMVDILAQYDHTKYYYFGGHSEFILSNYWYSFNQGFGGAGIMLSFPLAREFAHNVMSCLKRYAHLKSSDRTTMVCIADLGVNLTPLQGIHQIDLRGDISGFLSYHPKSLLTSLHHYDMVDPIFPSMTRAQAGFHLQKAARYDQSRMLQQTICHHRSKSWTFSVSWGYSAHIYEKIMPRSWIQRPIVTFRAWQTSPRLPQYMFDVRGPSWNPCEAPHVFFFKSVEKTQRGEIVTTYTRGWPRGIGACLSSGNFSAEYISEIHVYSPSIKRSEKAWHHRKSYIESWWRPNITNGYLLLDVPPQGDLLPWSLNSPPYKISDDVPKLVTETKHVDATVLRLVHGIMEVFREEYEGVRWLVMGDDDSIFFLDNMVDILAQYDHTKYYYFGGHSEFILSNYWYSFNQGFGGAGFILSYPLAKALARDMMSCLKRYAHLNAADRTTMTCIADIGVNLSPLLGVHQIDLRGDLSGFLSSHPKSLLMSLHHFDMVDPIFPSMDRAQSGYHLLNAANYDQSRMLQQTICHKRSTSWTFSISWGYSAHIYEKIMPRSWLQNPIETFKTWGRSPKPPHYMFDTRRPSWDPCEAPHVFFFKSVERTPRNEILTTYVRAWPRGIGNCSFTGNHSAEYVSEIHVYSPATKRIEEIQDRRERTTDTNKYPEIEIGKQGIPQTEDAKKTKNVNVL
;
A
#
# COMPACT_ATOMS: atom_id res chain seq x y z
N MET A 1 -5.98 22.80 16.75
CA MET A 1 -5.57 21.54 16.10
C MET A 1 -6.12 20.28 16.78
N VAL A 2 -5.41 19.54 17.67
CA VAL A 2 -5.80 18.17 18.13
C VAL A 2 -7.27 18.03 18.58
N HIS A 3 -7.77 18.94 19.43
CA HIS A 3 -9.17 18.94 19.87
C HIS A 3 -10.17 19.15 18.72
N GLY A 4 -9.79 19.92 17.70
CA GLY A 4 -10.60 20.11 16.49
C GLY A 4 -10.74 18.84 15.66
N ILE A 5 -9.74 17.95 15.64
CA ILE A 5 -9.88 16.62 15.01
C ILE A 5 -10.96 15.82 15.74
N MET A 6 -10.97 15.88 17.08
CA MET A 6 -11.96 15.19 17.89
C MET A 6 -13.38 15.74 17.67
N GLU A 7 -13.54 17.06 17.60
CA GLU A 7 -14.84 17.68 17.33
C GLU A 7 -15.35 17.41 15.92
N VAL A 8 -14.51 17.58 14.89
CA VAL A 8 -14.91 17.24 13.50
C VAL A 8 -15.30 15.76 13.40
N VAL A 9 -14.58 14.84 14.05
CA VAL A 9 -14.97 13.41 14.10
C VAL A 9 -16.27 13.16 14.89
N ARG A 10 -16.64 14.05 15.82
CA ARG A 10 -17.87 13.96 16.64
C ARG A 10 -19.10 14.55 15.95
N GLU A 11 -18.92 15.60 15.16
CA GLU A 11 -20.00 16.35 14.49
C GLU A 11 -20.30 15.85 13.07
N VAL A 12 -19.33 15.20 12.40
CA VAL A 12 -19.46 14.75 11.01
C VAL A 12 -20.45 13.59 10.83
N HIS A 13 -21.37 13.78 9.88
CA HIS A 13 -22.35 12.80 9.41
C HIS A 13 -21.78 11.83 8.34
N GLU A 14 -22.64 10.93 7.84
CA GLU A 14 -22.29 9.95 6.80
C GLU A 14 -21.74 10.61 5.52
N GLY A 15 -20.74 9.97 4.90
CA GLY A 15 -20.21 10.33 3.58
C GLY A 15 -18.88 11.08 3.54
N VAL A 16 -18.37 11.62 4.66
CA VAL A 16 -17.07 12.30 4.70
C VAL A 16 -15.92 11.31 4.52
N ARG A 17 -15.00 11.62 3.59
CA ARG A 17 -13.89 10.76 3.17
C ARG A 17 -12.54 11.20 3.74
N TRP A 18 -12.34 12.50 3.85
CA TRP A 18 -11.08 13.14 4.20
C TRP A 18 -11.35 14.26 5.20
N ILE A 19 -10.48 14.41 6.19
CA ILE A 19 -10.44 15.57 7.09
C ILE A 19 -9.18 16.36 6.76
N ILE A 20 -9.35 17.65 6.51
CA ILE A 20 -8.27 18.61 6.23
C ILE A 20 -8.23 19.59 7.40
N MET A 21 -7.02 19.90 7.86
CA MET A 21 -6.73 21.00 8.77
C MET A 21 -5.78 21.99 8.12
N GLY A 22 -5.90 23.25 8.48
CA GLY A 22 -4.97 24.34 8.24
C GLY A 22 -5.20 25.42 9.30
N ASP A 23 -4.39 26.47 9.24
CA ASP A 23 -4.53 27.65 10.11
C ASP A 23 -5.28 28.78 9.35
N ASP A 24 -5.62 29.88 10.02
CA ASP A 24 -6.58 30.89 9.54
C ASP A 24 -6.04 31.86 8.46
N ASP A 25 -4.76 31.77 8.14
CA ASP A 25 -4.05 32.46 7.07
C ASP A 25 -3.87 31.62 5.79
N SER A 26 -4.36 30.37 5.80
CA SER A 26 -4.04 29.35 4.78
C SER A 26 -5.01 29.36 3.59
N ILE A 27 -4.48 29.45 2.37
CA ILE A 27 -5.22 29.44 1.10
C ILE A 27 -5.22 28.03 0.51
N PHE A 28 -6.41 27.44 0.37
CA PHE A 28 -6.58 26.09 -0.19
C PHE A 28 -7.06 26.08 -1.64
N PHE A 29 -6.60 25.07 -2.39
CA PHE A 29 -6.97 24.78 -3.76
C PHE A 29 -7.73 23.45 -3.79
N VAL A 30 -9.05 23.54 -3.55
CA VAL A 30 -9.91 22.39 -3.19
C VAL A 30 -10.14 21.42 -4.34
N ASP A 31 -10.25 21.89 -5.58
CA ASP A 31 -10.43 21.01 -6.74
C ASP A 31 -9.16 20.18 -6.99
N ASN A 32 -7.99 20.82 -6.85
CA ASN A 32 -6.69 20.15 -6.90
C ASN A 32 -6.51 19.17 -5.74
N MET A 33 -6.97 19.52 -4.54
CA MET A 33 -7.02 18.58 -3.41
C MET A 33 -7.90 17.37 -3.71
N VAL A 34 -9.09 17.56 -4.31
CA VAL A 34 -9.98 16.47 -4.70
C VAL A 34 -9.34 15.60 -5.78
N ASP A 35 -8.73 16.17 -6.81
CA ASP A 35 -8.02 15.43 -7.87
C ASP A 35 -6.83 14.63 -7.33
N ILE A 36 -6.08 15.16 -6.35
CA ILE A 36 -5.03 14.39 -5.64
C ILE A 36 -5.68 13.26 -4.84
N LEU A 37 -6.63 13.59 -3.95
CA LEU A 37 -7.17 12.66 -2.96
C LEU A 37 -8.08 11.58 -3.57
N ALA A 38 -8.66 11.81 -4.76
CA ALA A 38 -9.41 10.81 -5.52
C ALA A 38 -8.53 9.67 -6.06
N GLN A 39 -7.21 9.85 -6.12
CA GLN A 39 -6.26 8.79 -6.47
C GLN A 39 -5.95 7.85 -5.29
N TYR A 40 -6.47 8.13 -4.08
CA TYR A 40 -6.22 7.36 -2.87
C TYR A 40 -7.51 6.77 -2.30
N ASP A 41 -7.46 5.52 -1.86
CA ASP A 41 -8.59 4.84 -1.22
C ASP A 41 -8.79 5.37 0.20
N HIS A 42 -9.73 6.30 0.34
CA HIS A 42 -10.14 6.94 1.59
C HIS A 42 -10.60 5.99 2.71
N THR A 43 -10.79 4.69 2.46
CA THR A 43 -11.05 3.70 3.53
C THR A 43 -9.76 3.28 4.27
N LYS A 44 -8.58 3.50 3.66
CA LYS A 44 -7.26 3.15 4.20
C LYS A 44 -6.68 4.30 5.03
N TYR A 45 -5.81 3.99 5.99
CA TYR A 45 -5.17 5.02 6.84
C TYR A 45 -4.08 5.80 6.08
N TYR A 46 -4.38 7.06 5.77
CA TYR A 46 -3.45 8.00 5.14
C TYR A 46 -3.29 9.28 5.98
N TYR A 47 -2.06 9.78 6.06
CA TYR A 47 -1.64 11.03 6.68
C TYR A 47 -0.74 11.78 5.69
N PHE A 48 -1.27 12.85 5.10
CA PHE A 48 -0.56 13.71 4.14
C PHE A 48 -0.33 15.11 4.71
N GLY A 49 0.64 15.82 4.14
CA GLY A 49 0.90 17.22 4.40
C GLY A 49 2.17 17.70 3.70
N GLY A 50 2.57 18.94 3.98
CA GLY A 50 3.78 19.56 3.44
C GLY A 50 5.00 19.38 4.34
N HIS A 51 6.18 19.33 3.72
CA HIS A 51 7.44 19.69 4.39
C HIS A 51 7.63 21.21 4.31
N SER A 52 8.36 21.79 5.25
CA SER A 52 8.73 23.20 5.18
C SER A 52 9.75 23.45 4.05
N GLU A 53 9.65 24.59 3.38
CA GLU A 53 10.61 25.12 2.41
C GLU A 53 12.02 25.29 3.00
N PHE A 54 12.14 25.40 4.33
CA PHE A 54 13.37 25.65 5.06
C PHE A 54 13.88 24.37 5.75
N ILE A 55 15.06 23.89 5.37
CA ILE A 55 15.57 22.57 5.83
C ILE A 55 15.71 22.51 7.36
N LEU A 56 16.04 23.64 8.02
CA LEU A 56 16.21 23.67 9.47
C LEU A 56 14.89 23.44 10.23
N SER A 57 13.75 23.92 9.71
CA SER A 57 12.43 23.60 10.29
C SER A 57 12.18 22.11 10.27
N ASN A 58 12.39 21.44 9.13
CA ASN A 58 12.24 19.98 9.01
C ASN A 58 13.18 19.24 9.99
N TYR A 59 14.43 19.68 10.12
CA TYR A 59 15.41 19.08 11.04
C TYR A 59 15.08 19.26 12.53
N TRP A 60 14.54 20.41 12.96
CA TRP A 60 14.22 20.65 14.37
C TRP A 60 12.90 20.02 14.83
N TYR A 61 11.93 19.92 13.93
CA TYR A 61 10.59 19.43 14.25
C TYR A 61 10.42 17.94 13.93
N SER A 62 10.69 17.52 12.68
CA SER A 62 11.01 16.15 12.20
C SER A 62 10.74 16.07 10.69
N PHE A 63 11.56 15.32 9.95
CA PHE A 63 11.29 14.96 8.53
C PHE A 63 10.09 13.99 8.35
N ASN A 64 9.38 13.61 9.43
CA ASN A 64 8.10 12.88 9.40
C ASN A 64 6.92 13.74 9.89
N GLN A 65 7.11 15.03 10.13
CA GLN A 65 6.05 15.96 10.55
C GLN A 65 5.45 16.69 9.35
N ALA A 66 4.12 16.64 9.20
CA ALA A 66 3.40 17.61 8.38
C ALA A 66 3.27 18.91 9.15
N PHE A 67 3.60 20.04 8.53
CA PHE A 67 3.40 21.36 9.14
C PHE A 67 1.91 21.73 9.10
N GLY A 68 1.41 22.17 10.25
CA GLY A 68 -0.02 22.34 10.53
C GLY A 68 -0.72 23.34 9.63
N GLY A 69 -0.12 24.53 9.49
CA GLY A 69 -0.62 25.62 8.67
C GLY A 69 -0.64 25.30 7.18
N ALA A 70 0.49 24.82 6.62
CA ALA A 70 0.56 24.32 5.25
C ALA A 70 -0.61 23.37 4.93
N GLY A 71 -0.89 22.45 5.85
CA GLY A 71 -2.11 21.67 5.89
C GLY A 71 -1.85 20.21 6.22
N ILE A 72 -2.64 19.69 7.17
CA ILE A 72 -2.64 18.27 7.54
C ILE A 72 -3.90 17.61 6.98
N ILE A 73 -3.73 16.57 6.17
CA ILE A 73 -4.84 15.79 5.60
C ILE A 73 -4.81 14.38 6.19
N MET A 74 -5.96 13.92 6.68
CA MET A 74 -6.16 12.56 7.16
C MET A 74 -7.32 11.89 6.43
N SER A 75 -7.15 10.63 6.05
CA SER A 75 -8.29 9.76 5.73
C SER A 75 -9.25 9.71 6.93
N TYR A 76 -10.56 9.77 6.72
CA TYR A 76 -11.53 9.77 7.82
C TYR A 76 -11.36 8.59 8.80
N PRO A 77 -11.06 7.34 8.37
CA PRO A 77 -10.79 6.24 9.30
C PRO A 77 -9.56 6.45 10.20
N LEU A 78 -8.47 7.05 9.69
CA LEU A 78 -7.31 7.39 10.51
C LEU A 78 -7.67 8.49 11.53
N ALA A 79 -8.40 9.52 11.12
CA ALA A 79 -8.84 10.58 12.03
C ALA A 79 -9.76 10.03 13.13
N LYS A 80 -10.63 9.06 12.80
CA LYS A 80 -11.48 8.35 13.77
C LYS A 80 -10.66 7.54 14.78
N GLU A 81 -9.63 6.81 14.34
CA GLU A 81 -8.73 6.08 15.26
C GLU A 81 -7.83 7.02 16.06
N PHE A 82 -7.39 8.14 15.48
CA PHE A 82 -6.69 9.21 16.17
C PHE A 82 -7.55 9.80 17.29
N ALA A 83 -8.80 10.18 17.02
CA ALA A 83 -9.71 10.77 18.00
C ALA A 83 -9.95 9.85 19.22
N LYS A 84 -10.14 8.55 19.02
CA LYS A 84 -10.27 7.56 20.12
C LYS A 84 -9.06 7.60 21.06
N ASN A 85 -7.85 7.68 20.51
CA ASN A 85 -6.60 7.58 21.26
C ASN A 85 -6.08 8.94 21.77
N ALA A 86 -6.55 10.05 21.20
CA ALA A 86 -6.01 11.40 21.36
C ALA A 86 -5.79 11.80 22.83
N MET A 87 -6.77 11.64 23.71
CA MET A 87 -6.63 12.02 25.13
C MET A 87 -5.60 11.18 25.88
N SER A 88 -5.41 9.90 25.53
CA SER A 88 -4.33 9.07 26.10
C SER A 88 -2.96 9.46 25.54
N CYS A 89 -2.91 9.89 24.28
CA CYS A 89 -1.71 10.35 23.61
C CYS A 89 -1.23 11.71 24.14
N LEU A 90 -2.13 12.69 24.23
CA LEU A 90 -1.88 14.01 24.82
C LEU A 90 -1.29 13.88 26.23
N LYS A 91 -1.84 13.02 27.09
CA LYS A 91 -1.29 12.74 28.43
C LYS A 91 0.13 12.17 28.38
N ARG A 92 0.44 11.31 27.42
CA ARG A 92 1.78 10.69 27.26
C ARG A 92 2.83 11.67 26.74
N TYR A 93 2.43 12.60 25.88
CA TYR A 93 3.30 13.57 25.22
C TYR A 93 3.12 15.01 25.72
N ALA A 94 2.55 15.20 26.92
CA ALA A 94 2.26 16.51 27.52
C ALA A 94 3.50 17.42 27.75
N HIS A 95 4.71 16.88 27.56
CA HIS A 95 5.98 17.62 27.57
C HIS A 95 6.33 18.27 26.22
N LEU A 96 5.65 17.90 25.12
CA LEU A 96 5.83 18.49 23.81
C LEU A 96 5.07 19.82 23.70
N ARG A 97 5.73 20.85 23.17
CA ARG A 97 5.18 22.22 23.05
C ARG A 97 4.62 22.58 21.67
N SER A 98 4.57 21.63 20.73
CA SER A 98 4.07 21.83 19.35
C SER A 98 2.89 20.90 19.09
N ALA A 99 1.83 21.45 18.50
CA ALA A 99 0.62 20.71 18.15
C ALA A 99 0.90 19.67 17.05
N ASP A 100 1.58 20.09 15.98
CA ASP A 100 2.02 19.29 14.84
C ASP A 100 2.88 18.11 15.29
N ARG A 101 3.90 18.38 16.12
CA ARG A 101 4.84 17.38 16.64
C ARG A 101 4.13 16.36 17.53
N THR A 102 3.13 16.80 18.27
CA THR A 102 2.28 15.92 19.09
C THR A 102 1.38 15.07 18.21
N THR A 103 0.74 15.68 17.20
CA THR A 103 -0.11 15.02 16.21
C THR A 103 0.66 13.92 15.46
N MET A 104 1.86 14.23 14.95
CA MET A 104 2.77 13.27 14.34
C MET A 104 3.07 12.09 15.29
N ASN A 105 3.43 12.35 16.55
CA ASN A 105 3.73 11.27 17.49
C ASN A 105 2.50 10.39 17.77
N CYS A 106 1.30 10.96 17.85
CA CYS A 106 0.05 10.19 17.99
C CYS A 106 -0.29 9.33 16.77
N ILE A 107 0.03 9.80 15.55
CA ILE A 107 -0.18 9.04 14.30
C ILE A 107 0.87 7.91 14.17
N ALA A 108 2.13 8.18 14.52
CA ALA A 108 3.18 7.17 14.60
C ALA A 108 2.88 6.08 15.65
N ASP A 109 2.17 6.45 16.73
CA ASP A 109 1.69 5.53 17.76
C ASP A 109 0.62 4.55 17.25
N ILE A 110 -0.19 4.98 16.27
CA ILE A 110 -1.13 4.13 15.52
C ILE A 110 -0.36 3.23 14.53
N GLY A 111 0.76 3.72 14.00
CA GLY A 111 1.69 2.97 13.13
C GLY A 111 1.76 3.48 11.70
N VAL A 112 1.28 4.72 11.47
CA VAL A 112 1.24 5.42 10.18
C VAL A 112 2.34 6.49 10.17
N ASN A 113 3.00 6.66 9.02
CA ASN A 113 4.01 7.70 8.78
C ASN A 113 3.45 8.76 7.82
N LEU A 114 4.10 9.93 7.77
CA LEU A 114 3.78 10.97 6.80
C LEU A 114 4.00 10.49 5.37
N SER A 115 3.06 10.82 4.48
CA SER A 115 3.21 10.80 3.02
C SER A 115 3.24 12.25 2.51
N PRO A 116 4.41 12.84 2.21
CA PRO A 116 4.49 14.26 1.88
C PRO A 116 3.98 14.57 0.47
N LEU A 117 3.19 15.64 0.31
CA LEU A 117 2.63 16.10 -0.97
C LEU A 117 3.30 17.40 -1.43
N ARG A 118 3.92 17.37 -2.62
CA ARG A 118 4.75 18.47 -3.17
C ARG A 118 4.03 19.79 -3.47
N GLY A 119 2.70 19.85 -3.41
CA GLY A 119 1.91 21.08 -3.62
C GLY A 119 1.35 21.70 -2.33
N ILE A 120 1.66 21.14 -1.16
CA ILE A 120 1.28 21.66 0.16
C ILE A 120 2.45 22.48 0.70
N HIS A 121 2.29 23.79 0.84
CA HIS A 121 3.39 24.73 1.13
C HIS A 121 3.20 25.47 2.45
N GLN A 122 4.24 25.44 3.30
CA GLN A 122 4.29 26.18 4.57
C GLN A 122 4.66 27.65 4.33
N ILE A 123 5.50 27.91 3.33
CA ILE A 123 6.11 29.21 3.06
C ILE A 123 6.87 29.72 4.29
N ASP A 124 7.84 28.91 4.75
CA ASP A 124 8.90 29.32 5.70
C ASP A 124 9.93 30.26 4.98
N LEU A 125 9.41 31.31 4.35
CA LEU A 125 10.10 32.31 3.54
C LEU A 125 9.64 33.71 3.97
N ARG A 126 10.43 34.75 3.67
CA ARG A 126 10.13 36.13 4.05
C ARG A 126 10.42 37.12 2.93
N GLY A 127 9.68 38.23 2.93
CA GLY A 127 9.76 39.27 1.91
C GLY A 127 9.10 38.83 0.61
N ASP A 128 9.63 39.27 -0.53
CA ASP A 128 9.06 39.00 -1.85
C ASP A 128 9.16 37.54 -2.29
N VAL A 129 8.07 36.78 -2.13
CA VAL A 129 7.94 35.40 -2.64
C VAL A 129 7.53 35.34 -4.12
N SER A 130 7.53 36.46 -4.86
CA SER A 130 7.17 36.48 -6.28
C SER A 130 8.07 35.62 -7.15
N GLY A 131 9.34 35.49 -6.75
CA GLY A 131 10.26 34.45 -7.18
C GLY A 131 9.59 33.08 -7.05
N PHE A 132 9.51 32.52 -5.84
CA PHE A 132 8.95 31.19 -5.56
C PHE A 132 7.67 30.84 -6.34
N LEU A 133 6.66 31.72 -6.31
CA LEU A 133 5.36 31.49 -6.96
C LEU A 133 5.41 31.50 -8.51
N SER A 134 6.47 32.04 -9.11
CA SER A 134 6.67 32.04 -10.56
C SER A 134 7.23 30.71 -11.11
N TYR A 135 7.60 29.75 -10.25
CA TYR A 135 8.32 28.53 -10.61
C TYR A 135 7.80 27.27 -9.91
N HIS A 136 6.52 27.26 -9.50
CA HIS A 136 5.94 26.10 -8.81
C HIS A 136 6.05 24.82 -9.67
N PRO A 137 6.39 23.67 -9.07
CA PRO A 137 6.56 22.40 -9.78
C PRO A 137 5.28 21.94 -10.52
N LYS A 138 5.43 20.97 -11.43
CA LYS A 138 4.30 20.39 -12.18
C LYS A 138 3.34 19.50 -11.36
N SER A 139 3.47 19.47 -10.04
CA SER A 139 2.41 18.99 -9.15
C SER A 139 1.21 19.94 -9.18
N LEU A 140 0.03 19.46 -8.78
CA LEU A 140 -1.12 20.34 -8.57
C LEU A 140 -0.87 21.17 -7.30
N LEU A 141 -0.95 22.50 -7.40
CA LEU A 141 -0.88 23.38 -6.23
C LEU A 141 -2.04 23.05 -5.29
N THR A 142 -1.75 22.80 -4.02
CA THR A 142 -2.70 22.24 -3.05
C THR A 142 -3.03 23.25 -1.95
N SER A 143 -2.01 23.97 -1.44
CA SER A 143 -2.18 25.03 -0.45
C SER A 143 -1.01 26.03 -0.42
N LEU A 144 -1.23 27.19 0.20
CA LEU A 144 -0.25 28.23 0.53
C LEU A 144 -0.55 28.75 1.96
N HIS A 145 0.45 28.93 2.81
CA HIS A 145 0.34 29.40 4.21
C HIS A 145 1.35 30.55 4.47
N HIS A 146 1.41 31.12 5.69
CA HIS A 146 2.20 32.30 6.08
C HIS A 146 1.97 33.53 5.19
N TYR A 147 0.80 33.61 4.55
CA TYR A 147 0.51 34.57 3.48
C TYR A 147 0.34 36.02 3.97
N ASP A 148 0.17 36.21 5.27
CA ASP A 148 0.20 37.50 5.96
C ASP A 148 1.64 38.03 6.19
N THR A 149 2.64 37.13 6.31
CA THR A 149 4.04 37.48 6.64
C THR A 149 4.88 37.92 5.43
N VAL A 150 4.52 37.47 4.23
CA VAL A 150 5.25 37.71 2.97
C VAL A 150 4.84 39.03 2.31
N ASP A 151 5.65 39.57 1.40
CA ASP A 151 5.27 40.81 0.69
C ASP A 151 4.08 40.58 -0.28
N PRO A 152 3.26 41.59 -0.59
CA PRO A 152 2.08 41.41 -1.44
C PRO A 152 2.42 40.91 -2.86
N ILE A 153 1.94 39.71 -3.19
CA ILE A 153 2.34 38.96 -4.40
C ILE A 153 1.86 39.59 -5.73
N PHE A 154 1.00 40.61 -5.68
CA PHE A 154 0.55 41.36 -6.85
C PHE A 154 0.80 42.86 -6.66
N PRO A 155 1.40 43.55 -7.66
CA PRO A 155 1.61 45.00 -7.64
C PRO A 155 0.32 45.77 -7.32
N SER A 156 0.44 46.79 -6.47
CA SER A 156 -0.67 47.68 -6.08
C SER A 156 -1.91 46.99 -5.48
N MET A 157 -1.78 45.75 -4.99
CA MET A 157 -2.83 45.04 -4.25
C MET A 157 -2.42 44.80 -2.80
N THR A 158 -3.39 44.85 -1.89
CA THR A 158 -3.23 44.27 -0.54
C THR A 158 -3.18 42.74 -0.62
N ARG A 159 -2.63 42.08 0.40
CA ARG A 159 -2.57 40.60 0.49
C ARG A 159 -3.94 39.96 0.25
N ALA A 160 -4.99 40.45 0.92
CA ALA A 160 -6.36 39.96 0.74
C ALA A 160 -6.87 40.12 -0.71
N GLN A 161 -6.70 41.29 -1.33
CA GLN A 161 -7.05 41.51 -2.73
C GLN A 161 -6.29 40.57 -3.68
N ALA A 162 -4.98 40.39 -3.43
CA ALA A 162 -4.13 39.48 -4.18
C ALA A 162 -4.58 38.01 -4.08
N GLY A 163 -5.07 37.57 -2.91
CA GLY A 163 -5.65 36.23 -2.71
C GLY A 163 -6.95 36.03 -3.51
N PHE A 164 -7.88 36.99 -3.44
CA PHE A 164 -9.09 36.96 -4.27
C PHE A 164 -8.78 36.98 -5.78
N HIS A 165 -7.74 37.72 -6.19
CA HIS A 165 -7.32 37.82 -7.58
C HIS A 165 -6.66 36.52 -8.09
N LEU A 166 -5.87 35.84 -7.27
CA LEU A 166 -5.34 34.50 -7.58
C LEU A 166 -6.48 33.47 -7.74
N GLN A 167 -7.47 33.50 -6.83
CA GLN A 167 -8.65 32.65 -6.89
C GLN A 167 -9.54 32.91 -8.13
N LYS A 168 -9.47 34.12 -8.72
CA LYS A 168 -10.15 34.44 -9.99
C LYS A 168 -9.60 33.64 -11.17
N ALA A 169 -8.30 33.31 -11.18
CA ALA A 169 -7.71 32.40 -12.16
C ALA A 169 -8.05 30.93 -11.84
N ALA A 170 -7.95 30.54 -10.57
CA ALA A 170 -8.24 29.17 -10.10
C ALA A 170 -9.65 28.68 -10.50
N ARG A 171 -10.66 29.57 -10.45
CA ARG A 171 -12.05 29.27 -10.88
C ARG A 171 -12.22 28.95 -12.37
N TYR A 172 -11.23 29.20 -13.22
CA TYR A 172 -11.27 28.85 -14.65
C TYR A 172 -10.55 27.54 -14.94
N ASP A 173 -9.42 27.28 -14.27
CA ASP A 173 -8.69 26.01 -14.35
C ASP A 173 -7.71 25.89 -13.17
N GLN A 174 -8.13 25.28 -12.08
CA GLN A 174 -7.28 25.14 -10.89
C GLN A 174 -6.09 24.22 -11.13
N SER A 175 -6.23 23.23 -12.05
CA SER A 175 -5.23 22.20 -12.33
C SER A 175 -3.92 22.76 -12.89
N ARG A 176 -3.94 23.99 -13.41
CA ARG A 176 -2.78 24.70 -13.95
C ARG A 176 -2.22 25.78 -13.05
N MET A 177 -2.81 26.07 -11.88
CA MET A 177 -2.35 27.18 -11.04
C MET A 177 -0.85 27.08 -10.69
N LEU A 178 -0.15 28.19 -10.95
CA LEU A 178 1.30 28.37 -10.83
C LEU A 178 2.18 27.46 -11.69
N GLN A 179 1.62 26.56 -12.52
CA GLN A 179 2.42 25.65 -13.33
C GLN A 179 3.22 26.40 -14.39
N GLN A 180 4.54 26.26 -14.32
CA GLN A 180 5.45 26.95 -15.22
C GLN A 180 5.49 26.30 -16.62
N THR A 181 5.24 27.12 -17.64
CA THR A 181 5.41 26.77 -19.06
C THR A 181 6.54 27.60 -19.67
N ILE A 182 7.56 26.96 -20.25
CA ILE A 182 8.75 27.62 -20.81
C ILE A 182 8.83 27.41 -22.32
N CYS A 183 8.93 28.50 -23.08
CA CYS A 183 8.95 28.50 -24.55
C CYS A 183 10.11 29.36 -25.09
N HIS A 184 10.58 29.07 -26.31
CA HIS A 184 11.72 29.78 -26.92
C HIS A 184 11.33 30.34 -28.30
N HIS A 185 11.47 31.66 -28.49
CA HIS A 185 11.08 32.36 -29.70
C HIS A 185 12.30 32.57 -30.62
N ARG A 186 12.63 31.54 -31.41
CA ARG A 186 13.89 31.43 -32.16
C ARG A 186 14.30 32.71 -32.93
N SER A 187 13.38 33.35 -33.66
CA SER A 187 13.66 34.53 -34.48
C SER A 187 13.89 35.85 -33.71
N LYS A 188 13.74 35.85 -32.38
CA LYS A 188 14.10 36.96 -31.50
C LYS A 188 15.17 36.58 -30.47
N SER A 189 15.63 35.32 -30.47
CA SER A 189 16.47 34.76 -29.40
C SER A 189 15.91 34.87 -27.98
N TRP A 190 14.59 35.06 -27.80
CA TRP A 190 13.97 35.24 -26.47
C TRP A 190 13.51 33.92 -25.84
N THR A 191 13.51 33.87 -24.50
CA THR A 191 12.83 32.83 -23.71
C THR A 191 11.64 33.41 -22.96
N PHE A 192 10.49 32.74 -23.06
CA PHE A 192 9.27 33.05 -22.34
C PHE A 192 9.07 32.03 -21.21
N SER A 193 8.62 32.49 -20.05
CA SER A 193 8.27 31.64 -18.89
C SER A 193 6.96 32.13 -18.29
N VAL A 194 5.90 31.33 -18.37
CA VAL A 194 4.57 31.68 -17.84
C VAL A 194 4.23 30.78 -16.66
N SER A 195 4.03 31.37 -15.49
CA SER A 195 3.35 30.76 -14.34
C SER A 195 1.84 31.00 -14.51
N TRP A 196 1.08 29.95 -14.80
CA TRP A 196 -0.31 30.13 -15.20
C TRP A 196 -1.16 30.67 -14.04
N GLY A 197 -1.95 31.72 -14.34
CA GLY A 197 -2.76 32.44 -13.35
C GLY A 197 -1.99 33.43 -12.46
N TYR A 198 -0.67 33.59 -12.60
CA TYR A 198 0.15 34.43 -11.72
C TYR A 198 1.11 35.39 -12.42
N SER A 199 2.16 34.88 -13.10
CA SER A 199 3.21 35.72 -13.71
C SER A 199 3.63 35.26 -15.10
N ALA A 200 4.19 36.16 -15.88
CA ALA A 200 4.81 35.89 -17.18
C ALA A 200 6.13 36.67 -17.31
N HIS A 201 7.20 35.99 -17.66
CA HIS A 201 8.56 36.52 -17.77
C HIS A 201 9.05 36.43 -19.21
N ILE A 202 9.68 37.49 -19.71
CA ILE A 202 10.44 37.48 -20.96
C ILE A 202 11.93 37.69 -20.64
N TYR A 203 12.78 36.82 -21.17
CA TYR A 203 14.24 36.95 -21.16
C TYR A 203 14.71 37.23 -22.58
N GLU A 204 15.55 38.26 -22.76
CA GLU A 204 16.06 38.69 -24.08
C GLU A 204 17.22 37.79 -24.59
N LYS A 205 17.23 36.51 -24.17
CA LYS A 205 18.28 35.50 -24.40
C LYS A 205 17.67 34.09 -24.39
N ILE A 206 18.29 33.13 -25.08
CA ILE A 206 17.90 31.71 -25.04
C ILE A 206 18.45 31.09 -23.75
N MET A 207 17.61 31.09 -22.71
CA MET A 207 17.96 30.59 -21.39
C MET A 207 17.60 29.09 -21.27
N PRO A 208 18.46 28.26 -20.63
CA PRO A 208 18.17 26.83 -20.39
C PRO A 208 16.87 26.61 -19.61
N ARG A 209 16.06 25.61 -19.98
CA ARG A 209 14.83 25.29 -19.21
C ARG A 209 15.15 24.99 -17.74
N SER A 210 16.16 24.17 -17.50
CA SER A 210 16.69 23.84 -16.16
C SER A 210 17.18 25.03 -15.32
N TRP A 211 17.62 26.13 -15.96
CA TRP A 211 18.00 27.38 -15.28
C TRP A 211 16.77 28.23 -14.98
N ILE A 212 15.85 28.29 -15.94
CA ILE A 212 14.58 29.00 -15.82
C ILE A 212 13.61 28.31 -14.85
N GLN A 213 13.75 27.02 -14.58
CA GLN A 213 13.00 26.29 -13.54
C GLN A 213 13.49 26.54 -12.11
N ARG A 214 14.62 27.23 -11.91
CA ARG A 214 15.08 27.63 -10.57
C ARG A 214 14.39 28.93 -10.16
N PRO A 215 13.70 29.02 -9.01
CA PRO A 215 13.24 30.29 -8.48
C PRO A 215 14.37 31.31 -8.31
N ILE A 216 14.08 32.53 -8.74
CA ILE A 216 14.91 33.69 -8.45
C ILE A 216 14.76 33.99 -6.96
N GLU A 217 15.87 34.15 -6.25
CA GLU A 217 15.93 34.47 -4.82
C GLU A 217 15.57 35.95 -4.57
N THR A 218 14.28 36.27 -4.73
CA THR A 218 13.65 37.52 -4.31
C THR A 218 13.30 37.50 -2.81
N PHE A 219 13.01 36.31 -2.31
CA PHE A 219 12.66 35.98 -0.92
C PHE A 219 13.92 35.71 -0.08
N LYS A 220 13.71 35.59 1.23
CA LYS A 220 14.73 35.19 2.21
C LYS A 220 14.25 33.98 3.00
N THR A 221 15.18 33.17 3.51
CA THR A 221 14.90 32.09 4.48
C THR A 221 14.18 32.60 5.73
N TRP A 222 13.41 31.73 6.40
CA TRP A 222 12.69 32.04 7.65
C TRP A 222 13.59 32.65 8.73
N GLN A 223 14.78 32.11 8.95
CA GLN A 223 15.78 32.75 9.84
C GLN A 223 16.63 33.80 9.11
N PRO A 224 17.09 34.85 9.80
CA PRO A 224 18.08 35.78 9.26
C PRO A 224 19.42 35.12 8.95
N ASN A 225 19.89 35.28 7.71
CA ASN A 225 21.27 35.03 7.27
C ASN A 225 21.91 33.65 7.58
N PRO A 226 21.21 32.50 7.46
CA PRO A 226 21.86 31.19 7.49
C PRO A 226 22.87 31.05 6.34
N ASN A 227 23.99 30.38 6.60
CA ASN A 227 25.08 30.19 5.64
C ASN A 227 25.49 28.70 5.59
N PRO A 228 25.26 27.98 4.46
CA PRO A 228 24.51 28.43 3.27
C PRO A 228 23.02 28.65 3.57
N PRO A 229 22.25 29.32 2.67
CA PRO A 229 20.81 29.43 2.82
C PRO A 229 20.14 28.07 2.59
N TYR A 230 19.52 27.53 3.64
CA TYR A 230 19.03 26.16 3.69
C TYR A 230 17.62 25.98 3.09
N TYR A 231 17.48 26.10 1.77
CA TYR A 231 16.23 25.81 1.05
C TYR A 231 16.10 24.31 0.68
N MET A 232 14.88 23.77 0.72
CA MET A 232 14.53 22.41 0.25
C MET A 232 14.43 22.29 -1.29
N PHE A 233 14.90 23.29 -2.04
CA PHE A 233 14.82 23.36 -3.50
C PHE A 233 15.94 24.23 -4.09
N ASP A 234 16.22 24.06 -5.38
CA ASP A 234 17.22 24.86 -6.12
C ASP A 234 16.78 26.33 -6.22
N VAL A 235 17.66 27.27 -5.87
CA VAL A 235 17.49 28.71 -6.16
C VAL A 235 18.52 29.21 -7.17
N ARG A 236 18.28 30.42 -7.71
CA ARG A 236 19.28 31.24 -8.42
C ARG A 236 19.21 32.68 -7.93
N SER A 237 20.36 33.33 -7.75
CA SER A 237 20.41 34.75 -7.39
C SER A 237 19.86 35.63 -8.52
N PRO A 238 19.34 36.83 -8.22
CA PRO A 238 19.02 37.83 -9.24
C PRO A 238 20.24 38.15 -10.13
N SER A 239 20.04 38.24 -11.44
CA SER A 239 21.10 38.63 -12.38
C SER A 239 20.97 40.12 -12.75
N TRP A 240 22.11 40.80 -12.79
CA TRP A 240 22.20 42.19 -13.25
C TRP A 240 22.45 42.31 -14.76
N ASP A 241 22.65 41.19 -15.48
CA ASP A 241 22.77 41.18 -16.94
C ASP A 241 21.42 41.59 -17.59
N PRO A 242 21.38 42.68 -18.39
CA PRO A 242 20.24 43.06 -19.23
C PRO A 242 19.62 41.90 -20.02
N CYS A 243 20.37 40.88 -20.39
CA CYS A 243 19.90 39.75 -21.17
C CYS A 243 19.42 38.56 -20.32
N GLU A 244 19.73 38.50 -19.02
CA GLU A 244 19.37 37.35 -18.14
C GLU A 244 18.39 37.67 -17.00
N ALA A 245 18.23 38.94 -16.60
CA ALA A 245 17.09 39.33 -15.78
C ALA A 245 15.80 39.37 -16.61
N PRO A 246 14.64 38.95 -16.06
CA PRO A 246 13.37 38.97 -16.78
C PRO A 246 12.75 40.37 -16.84
N HIS A 247 12.00 40.65 -17.90
CA HIS A 247 10.90 41.61 -17.87
C HIS A 247 9.68 40.89 -17.27
N VAL A 248 9.13 41.41 -16.17
CA VAL A 248 8.11 40.73 -15.35
C VAL A 248 6.72 41.32 -15.57
N PHE A 249 5.76 40.45 -15.88
CA PHE A 249 4.36 40.77 -16.10
C PHE A 249 3.51 39.95 -15.11
N PHE A 250 2.51 40.58 -14.50
CA PHE A 250 1.62 39.95 -13.52
C PHE A 250 0.22 39.74 -14.12
N PHE A 251 -0.45 38.68 -13.68
CA PHE A 251 -1.81 38.34 -14.11
C PHE A 251 -2.79 39.49 -13.84
N LYS A 252 -3.58 39.84 -14.86
CA LYS A 252 -4.54 40.95 -14.86
C LYS A 252 -5.98 40.46 -15.07
N SER A 253 -6.20 39.52 -15.98
CA SER A 253 -7.53 38.97 -16.25
C SER A 253 -7.50 37.62 -16.94
N VAL A 254 -8.60 36.87 -16.79
CA VAL A 254 -8.90 35.63 -17.51
C VAL A 254 -10.27 35.76 -18.16
N LYS A 255 -10.44 35.22 -19.36
CA LYS A 255 -11.72 35.09 -20.07
C LYS A 255 -11.78 33.78 -20.85
N LYS A 256 -12.99 33.28 -21.08
CA LYS A 256 -13.26 32.19 -22.04
C LYS A 256 -13.75 32.80 -23.36
N THR A 257 -13.26 32.31 -24.48
CA THR A 257 -13.66 32.77 -25.82
C THR A 257 -14.91 32.06 -26.32
N GLN A 258 -15.49 32.54 -27.42
CA GLN A 258 -16.58 31.84 -28.13
C GLN A 258 -16.13 30.49 -28.72
N SER A 259 -14.84 30.36 -29.08
CA SER A 259 -14.20 29.08 -29.45
C SER A 259 -13.98 28.12 -28.27
N GLY A 260 -14.30 28.54 -27.03
CA GLY A 260 -14.17 27.74 -25.81
C GLY A 260 -12.77 27.75 -25.18
N GLU A 261 -11.79 28.41 -25.80
CA GLU A 261 -10.43 28.56 -25.30
C GLU A 261 -10.37 29.50 -24.09
N ILE A 262 -9.43 29.26 -23.18
CA ILE A 262 -9.17 30.13 -22.03
C ILE A 262 -7.99 31.05 -22.37
N VAL A 263 -8.19 32.35 -22.20
CA VAL A 263 -7.18 33.38 -22.44
C VAL A 263 -6.86 34.08 -21.12
N THR A 264 -5.61 33.94 -20.65
CA THR A 264 -5.08 34.74 -19.53
C THR A 264 -4.27 35.92 -20.07
N THR A 265 -4.40 37.07 -19.41
CA THR A 265 -3.76 38.34 -19.79
C THR A 265 -2.91 38.85 -18.64
N TYR A 266 -1.69 39.26 -18.94
CA TYR A 266 -0.67 39.70 -17.99
C TYR A 266 -0.13 41.08 -18.38
N THR A 267 0.06 41.98 -17.42
CA THR A 267 0.60 43.34 -17.66
C THR A 267 1.82 43.62 -16.81
N ARG A 268 2.68 44.52 -17.29
CA ARG A 268 3.88 44.96 -16.57
C ARG A 268 3.50 45.53 -15.19
N GLY A 269 4.15 45.03 -14.14
CA GLY A 269 3.89 45.47 -12.76
C GLY A 269 4.70 46.69 -12.36
N TRP A 270 6.00 46.67 -12.67
CA TRP A 270 6.97 47.70 -12.30
C TRP A 270 7.96 47.93 -13.46
N PRO A 271 8.61 49.10 -13.55
CA PRO A 271 9.77 49.31 -14.42
C PRO A 271 10.90 48.35 -14.05
N ARG A 272 11.69 47.87 -15.03
CA ARG A 272 12.72 46.86 -14.78
C ARG A 272 13.92 47.37 -13.97
N GLY A 273 14.19 48.68 -14.00
CA GLY A 273 15.32 49.30 -13.28
C GLY A 273 16.72 48.95 -13.83
N ILE A 274 16.79 48.22 -14.94
CA ILE A 274 18.00 47.75 -15.62
C ILE A 274 17.90 48.17 -17.10
N GLY A 275 19.03 48.47 -17.74
CA GLY A 275 19.08 48.79 -19.18
C GLY A 275 18.67 47.64 -20.09
N ALA A 276 18.50 47.92 -21.39
CA ALA A 276 18.07 46.95 -22.40
C ALA A 276 19.19 45.97 -22.82
N CYS A 277 18.83 44.74 -23.24
CA CYS A 277 19.79 43.76 -23.73
C CYS A 277 20.37 44.14 -25.09
N LEU A 278 21.62 44.63 -25.11
CA LEU A 278 22.35 44.98 -26.33
C LEU A 278 22.58 43.79 -27.29
N SER A 279 22.42 42.53 -26.84
CA SER A 279 22.55 41.35 -27.71
C SER A 279 21.25 40.92 -28.42
N SER A 280 20.13 41.61 -28.16
CA SER A 280 18.80 41.28 -28.73
C SER A 280 18.53 41.90 -30.11
N GLY A 281 19.40 42.80 -30.59
CA GLY A 281 19.22 43.56 -31.83
C GLY A 281 18.09 44.59 -31.71
N ASN A 282 17.32 44.80 -32.79
CA ASN A 282 16.25 45.80 -32.84
C ASN A 282 14.97 45.39 -32.06
N PHE A 283 14.97 44.27 -31.33
CA PHE A 283 13.79 43.75 -30.63
C PHE A 283 14.01 43.67 -29.11
N SER A 284 13.55 44.70 -28.39
CA SER A 284 13.47 44.65 -26.93
C SER A 284 12.06 44.38 -26.40
N ALA A 285 11.99 43.61 -25.33
CA ALA A 285 10.79 43.32 -24.55
C ALA A 285 10.39 44.50 -23.62
N GLU A 286 11.17 45.57 -23.52
CA GLU A 286 10.78 46.75 -22.72
C GLU A 286 9.58 47.49 -23.31
N TYR A 287 9.41 47.44 -24.64
CA TYR A 287 8.23 47.98 -25.34
C TYR A 287 6.98 47.08 -25.25
N VAL A 288 7.06 45.90 -24.61
CA VAL A 288 5.90 45.04 -24.37
C VAL A 288 5.16 45.52 -23.12
N SER A 289 3.87 45.85 -23.27
CA SER A 289 2.98 46.30 -22.20
C SER A 289 2.10 45.19 -21.63
N GLU A 290 1.61 44.30 -22.49
CA GLU A 290 0.65 43.24 -22.18
C GLU A 290 0.99 41.94 -22.92
N ILE A 291 0.75 40.79 -22.28
CA ILE A 291 0.93 39.44 -22.82
C ILE A 291 -0.39 38.69 -22.72
N HIS A 292 -0.84 38.09 -23.83
CA HIS A 292 -1.99 37.16 -23.85
C HIS A 292 -1.51 35.72 -24.04
N VAL A 293 -2.01 34.81 -23.22
CA VAL A 293 -1.69 33.38 -23.27
C VAL A 293 -2.98 32.61 -23.54
N TYR A 294 -3.01 31.93 -24.69
CA TYR A 294 -4.15 31.15 -25.18
C TYR A 294 -3.99 29.68 -24.80
N SER A 295 -5.08 29.00 -24.44
CA SER A 295 -5.04 27.59 -24.05
C SER A 295 -6.36 26.88 -24.37
N SER A 296 -6.23 25.76 -25.07
CA SER A 296 -7.31 24.80 -25.34
C SER A 296 -7.40 23.72 -24.26
N THR A 297 -8.60 23.15 -24.08
CA THR A 297 -8.88 22.01 -23.21
C THR A 297 -8.42 20.70 -23.87
N THR A 298 -7.29 20.14 -23.44
CA THR A 298 -6.62 19.02 -24.15
C THR A 298 -6.74 17.66 -23.43
N LYS A 299 -7.17 16.63 -24.17
CA LYS A 299 -7.10 15.21 -23.78
C LYS A 299 -5.63 14.71 -23.79
N ARG A 300 -5.33 13.62 -23.06
CA ARG A 300 -4.03 12.90 -23.06
C ARG A 300 -4.14 11.50 -23.71
N ILE A 301 -3.01 10.94 -24.21
CA ILE A 301 -2.90 9.70 -25.05
C ILE A 301 -1.70 8.82 -24.57
N ARG A 302 -1.55 7.54 -25.01
CA ARG A 302 -0.61 6.44 -24.53
C ARG A 302 0.13 5.64 -25.67
N MET A 303 1.30 4.97 -25.41
CA MET A 303 2.02 3.88 -26.19
C MET A 303 3.27 3.21 -25.47
N GLU A 304 3.81 2.03 -25.90
CA GLU A 304 4.40 0.89 -25.06
C GLU A 304 5.74 0.20 -25.60
N LEU A 305 6.54 -0.78 -25.04
CA LEU A 305 6.76 -1.48 -23.71
C LEU A 305 7.98 -2.54 -23.57
N ASN A 306 8.98 -2.50 -22.61
CA ASN A 306 10.10 -3.45 -22.11
C ASN A 306 11.39 -2.80 -21.37
N LEU A 307 12.68 -3.29 -21.40
CA LEU A 307 13.78 -2.88 -20.43
C LEU A 307 15.31 -2.97 -20.84
N PHE A 308 16.25 -2.13 -20.26
CA PHE A 308 17.76 -2.17 -20.39
C PHE A 308 18.58 -1.49 -19.22
N VAL A 309 19.93 -1.73 -19.08
CA VAL A 309 20.90 -1.22 -18.03
C VAL A 309 22.32 -0.84 -18.60
N THR A 310 23.13 0.05 -17.95
CA THR A 310 24.50 0.54 -18.32
C THR A 310 25.64 0.31 -17.26
N ASN A 311 26.88 0.85 -17.46
CA ASN A 311 28.00 0.89 -16.47
C ASN A 311 28.96 2.12 -16.62
N THR A 312 29.62 2.56 -15.53
CA THR A 312 30.70 3.57 -15.47
C THR A 312 31.67 3.41 -14.27
N THR A 313 32.98 3.71 -14.45
CA THR A 313 33.76 4.59 -13.53
C THR A 313 35.17 4.98 -14.05
N ASN A 314 35.52 6.26 -13.85
CA ASN A 314 36.85 6.93 -13.80
C ASN A 314 37.99 6.65 -14.83
N GLU A 315 38.45 7.73 -15.48
CA GLU A 315 39.47 7.74 -16.55
C GLU A 315 40.93 7.45 -16.16
N ARG A 316 41.32 7.45 -14.87
CA ARG A 316 42.70 7.05 -14.52
C ARG A 316 42.96 5.55 -14.65
N SER A 317 41.89 4.76 -14.75
CA SER A 317 41.92 3.31 -14.92
C SER A 317 41.24 2.86 -16.22
N GLY A 318 40.12 3.49 -16.60
CA GLY A 318 39.22 2.98 -17.63
C GLY A 318 38.16 2.05 -17.03
N ASN A 319 37.00 1.91 -17.68
CA ASN A 319 35.89 1.09 -17.18
C ASN A 319 36.32 -0.40 -17.10
N GLU A 320 37.13 -0.86 -18.06
CA GLU A 320 37.65 -2.23 -18.07
C GLU A 320 38.46 -2.57 -16.81
N ARG A 321 39.33 -1.65 -16.36
CA ARG A 321 40.12 -1.85 -15.13
C ARG A 321 39.30 -1.73 -13.84
N ALA A 322 38.30 -0.84 -13.81
CA ALA A 322 37.38 -0.75 -12.67
C ALA A 322 36.62 -2.09 -12.48
N TRP A 323 36.21 -2.70 -13.60
CA TRP A 323 35.45 -3.94 -13.62
C TRP A 323 36.16 -5.13 -12.96
N HIS A 324 37.49 -5.28 -13.08
CA HIS A 324 38.24 -6.36 -12.40
C HIS A 324 37.95 -6.40 -10.89
N HIS A 325 37.81 -5.23 -10.25
CA HIS A 325 37.58 -5.10 -8.82
C HIS A 325 36.08 -5.05 -8.46
N ARG A 326 35.24 -4.49 -9.33
CA ARG A 326 33.83 -4.20 -9.04
C ARG A 326 32.83 -5.26 -9.52
N LYS A 327 33.19 -6.14 -10.45
CA LYS A 327 32.31 -7.19 -11.03
C LYS A 327 31.47 -7.93 -9.98
N HIS A 328 32.06 -8.26 -8.83
CA HIS A 328 31.41 -9.01 -7.75
C HIS A 328 30.21 -8.30 -7.08
N TYR A 329 30.10 -6.97 -7.17
CA TYR A 329 28.91 -6.26 -6.68
C TYR A 329 27.72 -6.46 -7.63
N VAL A 330 27.98 -6.43 -8.95
CA VAL A 330 26.98 -6.70 -9.98
C VAL A 330 26.61 -8.19 -10.00
N GLU A 331 27.59 -9.10 -9.93
CA GLU A 331 27.37 -10.56 -9.87
C GLU A 331 26.57 -11.02 -8.64
N ALA A 332 26.45 -10.20 -7.58
CA ALA A 332 25.63 -10.52 -6.41
C ALA A 332 24.11 -10.47 -6.70
N TRP A 333 23.67 -9.49 -7.49
CA TRP A 333 22.26 -9.23 -7.81
C TRP A 333 21.86 -9.57 -9.24
N TRP A 334 22.81 -9.63 -10.18
CA TRP A 334 22.55 -10.05 -11.55
C TRP A 334 22.06 -11.51 -11.57
N ARG A 335 21.05 -11.78 -12.40
CA ARG A 335 20.43 -13.10 -12.52
C ARG A 335 20.47 -13.53 -13.99
N PRO A 336 21.44 -14.34 -14.41
CA PRO A 336 21.56 -14.79 -15.79
C PRO A 336 20.23 -15.32 -16.35
N ASN A 337 19.93 -14.95 -17.60
CA ASN A 337 18.66 -15.20 -18.30
C ASN A 337 17.38 -14.55 -17.72
N VAL A 338 17.44 -13.94 -16.53
CA VAL A 338 16.31 -13.20 -15.91
C VAL A 338 16.49 -11.69 -16.08
N THR A 339 17.66 -11.15 -15.73
CA THR A 339 17.98 -9.72 -15.91
C THR A 339 18.44 -9.42 -17.34
N ARG A 340 18.15 -8.21 -17.83
CA ARG A 340 18.50 -7.72 -19.17
C ARG A 340 19.15 -6.34 -19.09
N GLY A 341 20.29 -6.16 -19.75
CA GLY A 341 21.17 -5.00 -19.62
C GLY A 341 22.60 -5.35 -19.99
N HIS A 342 23.48 -4.36 -20.12
CA HIS A 342 24.86 -4.58 -20.58
C HIS A 342 25.87 -3.69 -19.84
N ILE A 343 27.08 -4.23 -19.63
CA ILE A 343 28.23 -3.46 -19.13
C ILE A 343 28.87 -2.71 -20.30
N PHE A 344 28.92 -1.38 -20.24
CA PHE A 344 29.62 -0.58 -21.24
C PHE A 344 31.09 -0.40 -20.86
N LEU A 345 31.98 -0.85 -21.74
CA LEU A 345 33.43 -0.71 -21.61
C LEU A 345 33.98 0.28 -22.64
N ASP A 346 35.15 0.84 -22.31
CA ASP A 346 35.94 1.72 -23.18
C ASP A 346 36.86 0.96 -24.12
N VAL A 347 37.26 -0.27 -23.76
CA VAL A 347 38.04 -1.21 -24.58
C VAL A 347 37.54 -2.65 -24.38
N PRO A 348 37.81 -3.57 -25.33
CA PRO A 348 37.55 -5.00 -25.13
C PRO A 348 38.33 -5.56 -23.92
N PRO A 349 37.69 -6.41 -23.09
CA PRO A 349 38.26 -6.96 -21.87
C PRO A 349 39.45 -7.89 -22.14
N ARG A 350 40.41 -7.90 -21.21
CA ARG A 350 41.70 -8.62 -21.36
C ARG A 350 42.04 -9.42 -20.10
N GLY A 351 43.10 -10.22 -20.18
CA GLY A 351 43.65 -10.94 -19.03
C GLY A 351 42.63 -11.84 -18.33
N ASP A 352 42.54 -11.73 -17.01
CA ASP A 352 41.64 -12.50 -16.12
C ASP A 352 40.14 -12.14 -16.25
N LEU A 353 39.76 -11.22 -17.13
CA LEU A 353 38.36 -11.03 -17.54
C LEU A 353 37.91 -12.01 -18.63
N LEU A 354 38.81 -12.84 -19.17
CA LEU A 354 38.51 -13.86 -20.18
C LEU A 354 38.77 -15.28 -19.64
N PRO A 355 37.85 -16.24 -19.84
CA PRO A 355 36.53 -16.09 -20.47
C PRO A 355 35.57 -15.24 -19.63
N TRP A 356 34.70 -14.48 -20.29
CA TRP A 356 33.75 -13.58 -19.61
C TRP A 356 32.78 -14.37 -18.72
N SER A 357 32.61 -13.93 -17.48
CA SER A 357 31.78 -14.59 -16.48
C SER A 357 30.32 -14.70 -16.92
N LEU A 358 29.76 -15.91 -16.92
CA LEU A 358 28.33 -16.14 -17.16
C LEU A 358 27.43 -15.56 -16.05
N ASN A 359 28.00 -15.22 -14.89
CA ASN A 359 27.31 -14.53 -13.79
C ASN A 359 27.37 -13.00 -13.94
N SER A 360 28.14 -12.47 -14.90
CA SER A 360 28.20 -11.05 -15.23
C SER A 360 27.21 -10.70 -16.36
N PRO A 361 26.75 -9.44 -16.48
CA PRO A 361 26.00 -9.01 -17.66
C PRO A 361 26.89 -9.05 -18.91
N PRO A 362 26.35 -9.25 -20.13
CA PRO A 362 27.14 -9.18 -21.35
C PRO A 362 27.71 -7.77 -21.54
N TYR A 363 28.95 -7.65 -22.04
CA TYR A 363 29.56 -6.34 -22.27
C TYR A 363 29.26 -5.78 -23.68
N ARG A 364 29.40 -4.45 -23.84
CA ARG A 364 29.42 -3.72 -25.11
C ARG A 364 30.56 -2.70 -25.09
N ILE A 365 31.09 -2.36 -26.27
CA ILE A 365 32.10 -1.31 -26.42
C ILE A 365 31.38 -0.02 -26.80
N SER A 366 31.69 1.07 -26.11
CA SER A 366 31.04 2.37 -26.35
C SER A 366 31.60 3.07 -27.60
N ASP A 367 30.80 3.92 -28.25
CA ASP A 367 31.21 4.70 -29.44
C ASP A 367 32.46 5.60 -29.15
N ASP A 368 33.27 5.94 -30.16
CA ASP A 368 34.56 6.64 -29.96
C ASP A 368 34.40 8.04 -29.32
N ILE A 369 34.92 8.19 -28.11
CA ILE A 369 34.85 9.42 -27.35
C ILE A 369 35.67 10.56 -27.97
N ARG A 370 36.74 10.26 -28.73
CA ARG A 370 37.55 11.27 -29.42
C ARG A 370 36.77 11.92 -30.56
N LYS A 371 35.92 11.16 -31.24
CA LYS A 371 34.93 11.67 -32.21
C LYS A 371 33.85 12.50 -31.51
N LEU A 372 33.25 12.01 -30.42
CA LEU A 372 32.21 12.73 -29.68
C LEU A 372 32.70 14.08 -29.12
N VAL A 373 33.93 14.15 -28.59
CA VAL A 373 34.54 15.43 -28.15
C VAL A 373 34.68 16.41 -29.30
N LYS A 374 35.17 15.98 -30.47
CA LYS A 374 35.29 16.83 -31.66
C LYS A 374 33.94 17.32 -32.17
N GLU A 375 32.91 16.47 -32.13
CA GLU A 375 31.58 16.83 -32.61
C GLU A 375 30.82 17.75 -31.67
N THR A 376 31.04 17.66 -30.35
CA THR A 376 30.27 18.41 -29.34
C THR A 376 31.01 19.61 -28.73
N ASN A 377 32.35 19.63 -28.82
CA ASN A 377 33.24 20.57 -28.13
C ASN A 377 33.06 20.58 -26.58
N HIS A 378 32.67 19.44 -26.01
CA HIS A 378 32.40 19.29 -24.57
C HIS A 378 33.71 19.25 -23.73
N VAL A 379 33.75 19.98 -22.62
CA VAL A 379 34.95 20.16 -21.77
C VAL A 379 35.34 18.94 -20.94
N ASP A 380 34.47 17.93 -20.88
CA ASP A 380 34.67 16.71 -20.10
C ASP A 380 34.19 15.47 -20.90
N PRO A 381 35.09 14.54 -21.28
CA PRO A 381 34.72 13.33 -22.02
C PRO A 381 33.92 12.31 -21.18
N ARG A 382 33.98 12.36 -19.85
CA ARG A 382 33.27 11.41 -18.97
C ARG A 382 31.77 11.70 -18.95
N VAL A 383 31.43 12.99 -18.95
CA VAL A 383 30.06 13.47 -19.11
C VAL A 383 29.50 13.04 -20.46
N LEU A 384 30.27 13.22 -21.55
CA LEU A 384 29.89 12.71 -22.87
C LEU A 384 29.61 11.20 -22.84
N ARG A 385 30.52 10.39 -22.30
CA ARG A 385 30.39 8.93 -22.22
C ARG A 385 29.05 8.51 -21.58
N MET A 386 28.75 9.02 -20.39
CA MET A 386 27.54 8.64 -19.65
C MET A 386 26.25 9.15 -20.31
N VAL A 387 26.24 10.41 -20.73
CA VAL A 387 25.05 11.06 -21.32
C VAL A 387 24.75 10.52 -22.72
N HIS A 388 25.78 10.23 -23.53
CA HIS A 388 25.66 9.58 -24.83
C HIS A 388 25.27 8.10 -24.72
N GLY A 389 25.70 7.40 -23.66
CA GLY A 389 25.35 6.00 -23.40
C GLY A 389 23.84 5.74 -23.42
N ILE A 390 23.02 6.71 -23.01
CA ILE A 390 21.54 6.65 -23.08
C ILE A 390 21.07 6.50 -24.55
N MET A 391 21.71 7.20 -25.49
CA MET A 391 21.44 7.07 -26.93
C MET A 391 21.98 5.75 -27.49
N GLU A 392 23.14 5.27 -27.03
CA GLU A 392 23.68 3.97 -27.42
C GLU A 392 22.74 2.82 -27.02
N VAL A 393 22.18 2.88 -25.80
CA VAL A 393 21.14 1.97 -25.30
C VAL A 393 19.88 2.05 -26.16
N VAL A 394 19.34 3.26 -26.40
CA VAL A 394 18.10 3.44 -27.18
C VAL A 394 18.26 3.01 -28.64
N ARG A 395 19.41 3.29 -29.27
CA ARG A 395 19.77 2.84 -30.64
C ARG A 395 19.78 1.31 -30.76
N GLN A 396 19.89 0.61 -29.63
CA GLN A 396 20.03 -0.84 -29.54
C GLN A 396 18.82 -1.48 -28.82
N ALA A 397 17.74 -0.71 -28.59
CA ALA A 397 16.48 -1.20 -28.07
C ALA A 397 15.75 -2.07 -29.11
N HIS A 398 15.13 -3.16 -28.66
CA HIS A 398 14.30 -4.03 -29.50
C HIS A 398 12.82 -3.60 -29.45
N GLU A 399 11.95 -4.30 -30.19
CA GLU A 399 10.53 -3.97 -30.18
C GLU A 399 9.91 -4.11 -28.78
N GLY A 400 9.22 -3.04 -28.41
CA GLY A 400 8.90 -2.74 -27.04
C GLY A 400 10.14 -2.36 -26.22
N LEU A 401 10.13 -1.17 -25.62
CA LEU A 401 10.88 -0.82 -24.41
C LEU A 401 9.98 0.11 -23.55
N ARG A 402 10.07 0.06 -22.20
CA ARG A 402 9.16 0.71 -21.21
C ARG A 402 9.94 1.52 -20.20
N TRP A 403 11.07 0.99 -19.75
CA TRP A 403 12.01 1.69 -18.88
C TRP A 403 13.45 1.54 -19.42
N VAL A 404 14.29 2.54 -19.15
CA VAL A 404 15.75 2.51 -19.32
C VAL A 404 16.34 2.85 -17.96
N ILE A 405 17.12 1.93 -17.40
CA ILE A 405 17.78 2.10 -16.10
C ILE A 405 19.25 2.44 -16.39
N LEU A 406 19.80 3.37 -15.61
CA LEU A 406 21.22 3.70 -15.56
C LEU A 406 21.70 3.49 -14.13
N GLY A 407 22.96 3.08 -13.97
CA GLY A 407 23.62 2.86 -12.69
C GLY A 407 25.10 2.49 -12.88
N ASP A 408 25.83 2.43 -11.77
CA ASP A 408 27.29 2.25 -11.71
C ASP A 408 27.66 0.86 -11.14
N ASP A 409 28.88 0.38 -11.37
CA ASP A 409 29.31 -1.00 -11.00
C ASP A 409 29.56 -1.23 -9.49
N ASP A 410 29.45 -0.19 -8.66
CA ASP A 410 29.38 -0.27 -7.19
C ASP A 410 27.92 -0.24 -6.65
N THR A 411 26.92 -0.38 -7.53
CA THR A 411 25.51 -0.42 -7.15
C THR A 411 24.97 -1.84 -6.99
N ILE A 412 24.34 -2.13 -5.85
CA ILE A 412 23.53 -3.33 -5.64
C ILE A 412 22.06 -3.00 -5.89
N PHE A 413 21.44 -3.65 -6.88
CA PHE A 413 20.02 -3.47 -7.20
C PHE A 413 19.12 -4.57 -6.62
N PHE A 414 17.86 -4.20 -6.35
CA PHE A 414 16.78 -5.09 -5.92
C PHE A 414 15.75 -5.13 -7.04
N VAL A 415 15.98 -6.03 -7.98
CA VAL A 415 15.32 -6.07 -9.29
C VAL A 415 13.81 -6.31 -9.20
N ASP A 416 13.36 -7.18 -8.31
CA ASP A 416 11.94 -7.53 -8.16
C ASP A 416 11.17 -6.36 -7.54
N ASN A 417 11.72 -5.76 -6.48
CA ASN A 417 11.20 -4.53 -5.87
C ASN A 417 11.15 -3.37 -6.88
N MET A 418 12.16 -3.26 -7.75
CA MET A 418 12.18 -2.26 -8.81
C MET A 418 11.08 -2.50 -9.84
N VAL A 419 10.83 -3.76 -10.24
CA VAL A 419 9.71 -4.10 -11.11
C VAL A 419 8.37 -3.77 -10.44
N ASP A 420 8.20 -4.09 -9.15
CA ASP A 420 6.97 -3.78 -8.40
C ASP A 420 6.70 -2.28 -8.30
N ILE A 421 7.74 -1.44 -8.13
CA ILE A 421 7.59 0.02 -8.20
C ILE A 421 7.23 0.47 -9.62
N LEU A 422 8.01 0.05 -10.61
CA LEU A 422 7.86 0.50 -12.00
C LEU A 422 6.58 -0.02 -12.68
N ALA A 423 5.96 -1.09 -12.17
CA ALA A 423 4.67 -1.60 -12.63
C ALA A 423 3.48 -0.73 -12.21
N GLN A 424 3.61 0.08 -11.14
CA GLN A 424 2.57 1.01 -10.69
C GLN A 424 2.42 2.23 -11.61
N TYR A 425 3.40 2.49 -12.48
CA TYR A 425 3.43 3.66 -13.35
C TYR A 425 3.07 3.33 -14.79
N ASP A 426 2.24 4.20 -15.37
CA ASP A 426 1.82 4.16 -16.77
C ASP A 426 2.98 4.59 -17.68
N HIS A 427 3.97 3.70 -17.80
CA HIS A 427 5.26 3.80 -18.51
C HIS A 427 5.21 4.35 -19.94
N THR A 428 4.00 4.49 -20.48
CA THR A 428 3.69 5.15 -21.74
C THR A 428 3.88 6.67 -21.71
N LYS A 429 3.88 7.25 -20.51
CA LYS A 429 4.05 8.68 -20.24
C LYS A 429 5.50 8.98 -19.88
N TYR A 430 5.90 10.23 -20.03
CA TYR A 430 7.25 10.68 -19.66
C TYR A 430 7.43 10.70 -18.14
N TYR A 431 8.26 9.79 -17.63
CA TYR A 431 8.69 9.69 -16.24
C TYR A 431 10.21 9.67 -16.15
N TYR A 432 10.75 10.45 -15.20
CA TYR A 432 12.15 10.46 -14.78
C TYR A 432 12.17 10.18 -13.27
N PHE A 433 12.63 8.99 -12.90
CA PHE A 433 12.81 8.57 -11.52
C PHE A 433 14.30 8.45 -11.15
N GLY A 434 14.56 8.49 -9.85
CA GLY A 434 15.87 8.26 -9.25
C GLY A 434 15.90 8.60 -7.76
N GLY A 435 17.05 8.48 -7.13
CA GLY A 435 17.27 8.82 -5.73
C GLY A 435 17.70 10.27 -5.53
N HIS A 436 17.34 10.85 -4.38
CA HIS A 436 18.08 11.98 -3.81
C HIS A 436 19.29 11.44 -3.02
N SER A 437 20.28 12.27 -2.74
CA SER A 437 21.37 11.91 -1.85
C SER A 437 20.95 11.98 -0.37
N GLU A 438 21.43 11.04 0.44
CA GLU A 438 21.33 11.05 1.91
C GLU A 438 21.94 12.31 2.54
N PHE A 439 22.94 12.92 1.87
CA PHE A 439 23.70 14.06 2.36
C PHE A 439 23.15 15.38 1.82
N ILE A 440 22.75 16.28 2.71
CA ILE A 440 22.06 17.55 2.35
C ILE A 440 22.87 18.37 1.34
N LEU A 441 24.18 18.50 1.55
CA LEU A 441 25.03 19.33 0.69
C LEU A 441 25.18 18.76 -0.72
N SER A 442 25.08 17.44 -0.94
CA SER A 442 25.07 16.88 -2.30
C SER A 442 23.85 17.37 -3.08
N ASN A 443 22.64 17.31 -2.51
CA ASN A 443 21.43 17.82 -3.17
C ASN A 443 21.52 19.33 -3.44
N TYR A 444 22.06 20.11 -2.50
CA TYR A 444 22.26 21.56 -2.63
C TYR A 444 23.28 21.94 -3.73
N TRP A 445 24.44 21.28 -3.81
CA TRP A 445 25.49 21.63 -4.78
C TRP A 445 25.21 21.10 -6.20
N TYR A 446 24.54 19.95 -6.33
CA TYR A 446 24.22 19.35 -7.62
C TYR A 446 22.84 19.82 -8.13
N SER A 447 21.75 19.27 -7.57
CA SER A 447 20.36 19.77 -7.68
C SER A 447 19.38 18.87 -6.90
N PHE A 448 18.31 19.44 -6.33
CA PHE A 448 17.13 18.72 -5.82
C PHE A 448 16.19 18.19 -6.95
N ASN A 449 16.48 18.50 -8.22
CA ASN A 449 15.82 17.92 -9.39
C ASN A 449 16.70 16.88 -10.11
N GLN A 450 17.89 16.57 -9.61
CA GLN A 450 18.79 15.56 -10.17
C GLN A 450 18.58 14.22 -9.46
N GLY A 451 18.19 13.20 -10.22
CA GLY A 451 18.37 11.81 -9.78
C GLY A 451 19.85 11.48 -9.88
N PHE A 452 20.45 10.98 -8.81
CA PHE A 452 21.86 10.61 -8.79
C PHE A 452 22.08 9.32 -9.60
N GLY A 453 23.06 9.33 -10.50
CA GLY A 453 23.28 8.31 -11.53
C GLY A 453 23.57 6.94 -10.92
N GLY A 454 24.53 6.91 -10.00
CA GLY A 454 24.94 5.70 -9.29
C GLY A 454 23.83 5.08 -8.47
N ALA A 455 23.11 5.88 -7.66
CA ALA A 455 21.90 5.41 -6.97
C ALA A 455 20.92 4.70 -7.92
N GLY A 456 20.75 5.26 -9.11
CA GLY A 456 20.00 4.69 -10.21
C GLY A 456 19.04 5.70 -10.82
N ILE A 457 19.18 5.96 -12.11
CA ILE A 457 18.23 6.77 -12.90
C ILE A 457 17.33 5.84 -13.70
N MET A 458 16.02 6.09 -13.69
CA MET A 458 15.05 5.29 -14.46
C MET A 458 14.19 6.21 -15.32
N LEU A 459 14.31 6.06 -16.64
CA LEU A 459 13.57 6.84 -17.64
C LEU A 459 12.50 5.96 -18.26
N SER A 460 11.26 6.44 -18.36
CA SER A 460 10.26 5.83 -19.25
C SER A 460 10.83 5.80 -20.67
N PHE A 461 10.68 4.72 -21.44
CA PHE A 461 11.28 4.64 -22.77
C PHE A 461 10.80 5.72 -23.75
N PRO A 462 9.53 6.16 -23.76
CA PRO A 462 9.14 7.31 -24.59
C PRO A 462 9.97 8.56 -24.31
N LEU A 463 10.33 8.81 -23.04
CA LEU A 463 11.25 9.88 -22.64
C LEU A 463 12.70 9.58 -23.03
N ALA A 464 13.19 8.36 -22.81
CA ALA A 464 14.55 7.96 -23.18
C ALA A 464 14.78 8.07 -24.70
N ARG A 465 13.77 7.72 -25.51
CA ARG A 465 13.79 7.87 -26.97
C ARG A 465 13.86 9.33 -27.40
N GLU A 466 13.02 10.18 -26.82
CA GLU A 466 13.05 11.61 -27.14
C GLU A 466 14.32 12.30 -26.61
N PHE A 467 14.88 11.83 -25.49
CA PHE A 467 16.21 12.20 -25.01
C PHE A 467 17.28 11.83 -26.05
N ALA A 468 17.29 10.58 -26.52
CA ALA A 468 18.24 10.09 -27.52
C ALA A 468 18.19 10.90 -28.83
N HIS A 469 17.00 11.30 -29.30
CA HIS A 469 16.87 12.18 -30.47
C HIS A 469 17.54 13.56 -30.27
N ASN A 470 17.48 14.11 -29.05
CA ASN A 470 17.92 15.47 -28.76
C ASN A 470 19.33 15.55 -28.11
N VAL A 471 19.89 14.43 -27.64
CA VAL A 471 21.08 14.44 -26.75
C VAL A 471 22.29 15.12 -27.36
N MET A 472 22.56 14.94 -28.66
CA MET A 472 23.71 15.57 -29.32
C MET A 472 23.54 17.09 -29.49
N SER A 473 22.31 17.60 -29.56
CA SER A 473 22.03 19.05 -29.47
C SER A 473 22.21 19.55 -28.04
N CYS A 474 21.77 18.76 -27.06
CA CYS A 474 21.92 19.08 -25.65
C CYS A 474 23.40 19.16 -25.23
N LEU A 475 24.20 18.14 -25.54
CA LEU A 475 25.63 18.07 -25.25
C LEU A 475 26.43 19.22 -25.88
N LYS A 476 26.07 19.65 -27.09
CA LYS A 476 26.62 20.88 -27.71
C LYS A 476 26.26 22.15 -26.92
N ARG A 477 25.01 22.26 -26.47
CA ARG A 477 24.49 23.44 -25.75
C ARG A 477 25.05 23.56 -24.33
N TYR A 478 25.29 22.43 -23.67
CA TYR A 478 25.77 22.33 -22.29
C TYR A 478 27.23 21.85 -22.21
N ALA A 479 28.01 22.09 -23.28
CA ALA A 479 29.41 21.71 -23.44
C ALA A 479 30.34 22.07 -22.26
N HIS A 480 29.94 23.00 -21.40
CA HIS A 480 30.69 23.48 -20.24
C HIS A 480 30.42 22.71 -18.93
N LEU A 481 29.43 21.80 -18.89
CA LEU A 481 29.09 21.04 -17.67
C LEU A 481 30.12 19.93 -17.38
N LYS A 482 30.30 19.60 -16.10
CA LYS A 482 31.31 18.65 -15.60
C LYS A 482 30.73 17.53 -14.70
N SER A 483 29.44 17.25 -14.87
CA SER A 483 28.74 16.17 -14.17
C SER A 483 27.76 15.50 -15.15
N SER A 484 27.85 14.18 -15.25
CA SER A 484 26.95 13.32 -16.03
C SER A 484 25.50 13.55 -15.65
N ASP A 485 25.21 13.38 -14.38
CA ASP A 485 23.87 13.35 -13.78
C ASP A 485 23.19 14.70 -13.94
N ARG A 486 23.93 15.79 -13.67
CA ARG A 486 23.46 17.16 -13.86
C ARG A 486 23.19 17.46 -15.34
N THR A 487 24.02 16.94 -16.25
CA THR A 487 23.81 17.13 -17.69
C THR A 487 22.60 16.32 -18.18
N THR A 488 22.45 15.07 -17.72
CA THR A 488 21.25 14.23 -17.95
C THR A 488 19.99 14.91 -17.45
N MET A 489 19.99 15.42 -16.21
CA MET A 489 18.88 16.23 -15.66
C MET A 489 18.58 17.44 -16.54
N VAL A 490 19.59 18.22 -16.95
CA VAL A 490 19.40 19.40 -17.80
C VAL A 490 18.78 19.01 -19.15
N CYS A 491 19.22 17.91 -19.76
CA CYS A 491 18.65 17.41 -21.03
C CYS A 491 17.22 16.88 -20.88
N ILE A 492 16.85 16.30 -19.74
CA ILE A 492 15.47 15.87 -19.44
C ILE A 492 14.56 17.08 -19.15
N ALA A 493 15.07 18.08 -18.43
CA ALA A 493 14.39 19.35 -18.18
C ALA A 493 14.15 20.14 -19.48
N ASP A 494 15.05 20.02 -20.46
CA ASP A 494 14.86 20.55 -21.81
C ASP A 494 13.66 19.91 -22.55
N LEU A 495 13.33 18.65 -22.24
CA LEU A 495 12.09 17.99 -22.70
C LEU A 495 10.86 18.36 -21.84
N GLY A 496 11.05 19.17 -20.80
CA GLY A 496 9.99 19.65 -19.91
C GLY A 496 9.59 18.65 -18.82
N VAL A 497 10.48 17.74 -18.42
CA VAL A 497 10.24 16.72 -17.39
C VAL A 497 11.18 16.95 -16.20
N ASN A 498 10.67 16.72 -14.99
CA ASN A 498 11.42 16.88 -13.73
C ASN A 498 11.51 15.54 -12.99
N LEU A 499 12.48 15.41 -12.09
CA LEU A 499 12.64 14.23 -11.24
C LEU A 499 11.42 14.02 -10.33
N THR A 500 10.91 12.80 -10.37
CA THR A 500 10.03 12.22 -9.36
C THR A 500 10.88 11.26 -8.50
N PRO A 501 11.31 11.64 -7.29
CA PRO A 501 12.23 10.83 -6.50
C PRO A 501 11.53 9.59 -5.92
N LEU A 502 12.26 8.47 -5.82
CA LEU A 502 11.77 7.22 -5.22
C LEU A 502 12.55 6.90 -3.95
N GLN A 503 11.85 6.67 -2.84
CA GLN A 503 12.43 6.63 -1.49
C GLN A 503 13.36 5.44 -1.22
N GLY A 504 13.29 4.36 -2.01
CA GLY A 504 14.16 3.17 -1.88
C GLY A 504 15.39 3.17 -2.80
N ILE A 505 15.65 4.27 -3.52
CA ILE A 505 16.83 4.42 -4.39
C ILE A 505 17.89 5.23 -3.62
N HIS A 506 18.97 4.57 -3.20
CA HIS A 506 19.96 5.17 -2.28
C HIS A 506 21.32 5.41 -2.93
N GLN A 507 21.79 6.66 -2.85
CA GLN A 507 23.12 7.08 -3.32
C GLN A 507 24.22 6.66 -2.34
N ILE A 508 23.89 6.55 -1.05
CA ILE A 508 24.77 6.30 0.09
C ILE A 508 25.96 7.27 0.09
N ASP A 509 25.66 8.56 0.12
CA ASP A 509 26.62 9.61 0.47
C ASP A 509 26.90 9.60 2.00
N LEU A 510 27.35 8.44 2.49
CA LEU A 510 27.69 8.14 3.89
C LEU A 510 29.07 7.45 3.94
N ARG A 511 29.72 7.43 5.11
CA ARG A 511 31.06 6.85 5.29
C ARG A 511 31.21 6.06 6.58
N GLY A 512 31.94 4.96 6.51
CA GLY A 512 32.13 4.04 7.64
C GLY A 512 30.94 3.09 7.81
N ASP A 513 30.67 2.67 9.05
CA ASP A 513 29.59 1.75 9.40
C ASP A 513 28.19 2.34 9.13
N ILE A 514 27.52 1.87 8.08
CA ILE A 514 26.13 2.22 7.75
C ILE A 514 25.08 1.26 8.37
N SER A 515 25.45 0.36 9.28
CA SER A 515 24.50 -0.56 9.94
C SER A 515 23.37 0.18 10.66
N GLY A 516 23.69 1.34 11.26
CA GLY A 516 22.76 2.26 11.89
C GLY A 516 21.79 2.95 10.93
N PHE A 517 22.00 2.87 9.60
CA PHE A 517 21.06 3.28 8.55
C PHE A 517 20.24 2.09 8.04
N LEU A 518 20.91 1.00 7.60
CA LEU A 518 20.28 -0.19 7.02
C LEU A 518 19.33 -0.93 7.99
N SER A 519 19.55 -0.79 9.30
CA SER A 519 18.66 -1.36 10.33
C SER A 519 17.32 -0.62 10.48
N TYR A 520 17.13 0.52 9.79
CA TYR A 520 16.02 1.47 9.98
C TYR A 520 15.39 1.95 8.66
N HIS A 521 15.62 1.24 7.55
CA HIS A 521 15.08 1.62 6.24
C HIS A 521 13.54 1.79 6.30
N PRO A 522 12.97 2.83 5.65
CA PRO A 522 11.53 3.07 5.62
C PRO A 522 10.74 1.91 5.01
N LYS A 523 9.40 1.96 5.11
CA LYS A 523 8.50 0.94 4.54
C LYS A 523 8.33 1.04 3.00
N SER A 524 9.17 1.81 2.32
CA SER A 524 9.30 1.72 0.86
C SER A 524 9.93 0.38 0.47
N LEU A 525 9.72 -0.06 -0.77
CA LEU A 525 10.45 -1.18 -1.33
C LEU A 525 11.90 -0.72 -1.59
N LEU A 526 12.87 -1.36 -0.95
CA LEU A 526 14.29 -1.10 -1.20
C LEU A 526 14.59 -1.42 -2.67
N THR A 527 15.22 -0.49 -3.39
CA THR A 527 15.41 -0.56 -4.85
C THR A 527 16.89 -0.65 -5.23
N SER A 528 17.76 0.10 -4.54
CA SER A 528 19.20 0.11 -4.79
C SER A 528 20.03 0.58 -3.59
N LEU A 529 21.31 0.21 -3.58
CA LEU A 529 22.34 0.64 -2.65
C LEU A 529 23.64 0.91 -3.44
N HIS A 530 24.00 2.19 -3.65
CA HIS A 530 25.21 2.64 -4.36
C HIS A 530 26.38 2.96 -3.39
N HIS A 531 27.56 3.35 -3.89
CA HIS A 531 28.78 3.62 -3.11
C HIS A 531 29.16 2.46 -2.17
N TYR A 532 28.77 1.24 -2.53
CA TYR A 532 28.85 0.07 -1.65
C TYR A 532 30.31 -0.37 -1.38
N ASP A 533 31.26 0.07 -2.22
CA ASP A 533 32.70 -0.09 -2.00
C ASP A 533 33.33 0.95 -1.05
N MET A 534 32.65 2.08 -0.80
CA MET A 534 33.13 3.22 0.00
C MET A 534 32.72 3.20 1.48
N VAL A 535 31.74 2.35 1.85
CA VAL A 535 31.27 2.16 3.24
C VAL A 535 31.97 0.98 3.92
N ASP A 536 31.88 0.82 5.24
CA ASP A 536 32.44 -0.37 5.91
C ASP A 536 31.59 -1.62 5.59
N PRO A 537 32.15 -2.85 5.62
CA PRO A 537 31.40 -4.07 5.29
C PRO A 537 30.15 -4.22 6.17
N ILE A 538 28.99 -4.33 5.53
CA ILE A 538 27.69 -4.22 6.22
C ILE A 538 27.35 -5.40 7.15
N PHE A 539 28.14 -6.49 7.10
CA PHE A 539 28.02 -7.67 7.95
C PHE A 539 29.35 -7.97 8.66
N PRO A 540 29.31 -8.42 9.93
CA PRO A 540 30.51 -8.74 10.70
C PRO A 540 31.31 -9.88 10.05
N SER A 541 32.65 -9.75 10.06
CA SER A 541 33.59 -10.75 9.56
C SER A 541 33.43 -11.16 8.08
N MET A 542 32.80 -10.31 7.25
CA MET A 542 32.68 -10.50 5.80
C MET A 542 33.43 -9.41 5.04
N THR A 543 33.93 -9.73 3.84
CA THR A 543 34.32 -8.71 2.86
C THR A 543 33.08 -8.04 2.26
N ARG A 544 33.22 -6.87 1.65
CA ARG A 544 32.11 -6.16 0.98
C ARG A 544 31.40 -7.05 -0.04
N ALA A 545 32.17 -7.72 -0.90
CA ALA A 545 31.63 -8.66 -1.89
C ALA A 545 30.83 -9.80 -1.24
N GLN A 546 31.40 -10.50 -0.24
CA GLN A 546 30.71 -11.56 0.50
C GLN A 546 29.41 -11.06 1.13
N ALA A 547 29.44 -9.87 1.75
CA ALA A 547 28.28 -9.23 2.35
C ALA A 547 27.18 -8.89 1.32
N GLY A 548 27.54 -8.58 0.07
CA GLY A 548 26.59 -8.33 -1.02
C GLY A 548 25.86 -9.61 -1.44
N PHE A 549 26.60 -10.71 -1.68
CA PHE A 549 26.01 -12.03 -1.94
C PHE A 549 25.14 -12.51 -0.75
N HIS A 550 25.55 -12.23 0.48
CA HIS A 550 24.82 -12.61 1.69
C HIS A 550 23.50 -11.83 1.85
N LEU A 551 23.50 -10.52 1.60
CA LEU A 551 22.27 -9.71 1.57
C LEU A 551 21.30 -10.22 0.48
N GLN A 552 21.82 -10.53 -0.70
CA GLN A 552 21.05 -11.07 -1.82
C GLN A 552 20.52 -12.49 -1.55
N LYS A 553 21.12 -13.25 -0.62
CA LYS A 553 20.57 -14.55 -0.17
C LYS A 553 19.21 -14.40 0.50
N ALA A 554 19.00 -13.34 1.31
CA ALA A 554 17.69 -13.02 1.88
C ALA A 554 16.72 -12.49 0.82
N ALA A 555 17.20 -11.59 -0.05
CA ALA A 555 16.42 -10.96 -1.12
C ALA A 555 15.82 -11.96 -2.15
N ARG A 556 16.43 -13.15 -2.30
CA ARG A 556 15.93 -14.25 -3.15
C ARG A 556 14.78 -15.05 -2.53
N TYR A 557 14.51 -14.89 -1.24
CA TYR A 557 13.38 -15.53 -0.54
C TYR A 557 12.19 -14.59 -0.40
N ASP A 558 12.45 -13.34 -0.03
CA ASP A 558 11.44 -12.27 -0.02
C ASP A 558 12.14 -10.92 -0.16
N GLN A 559 12.08 -10.36 -1.36
CA GLN A 559 12.67 -9.06 -1.66
C GLN A 559 11.81 -7.90 -1.13
N SER A 560 10.49 -8.08 -1.16
CA SER A 560 9.51 -7.03 -0.83
C SER A 560 9.69 -6.47 0.58
N ARG A 561 10.13 -7.32 1.52
CA ARG A 561 10.38 -6.95 2.91
C ARG A 561 11.82 -6.48 3.18
N MET A 562 12.76 -6.54 2.23
CA MET A 562 14.17 -6.27 2.51
C MET A 562 14.41 -4.92 3.20
N LEU A 563 15.19 -4.96 4.29
CA LEU A 563 15.47 -3.89 5.24
C LEU A 563 14.27 -3.26 5.97
N GLN A 564 13.02 -3.65 5.67
CA GLN A 564 11.85 -3.04 6.30
C GLN A 564 11.82 -3.32 7.81
N GLN A 565 11.75 -2.24 8.59
CA GLN A 565 11.76 -2.33 10.04
C GLN A 565 10.40 -2.73 10.64
N THR A 566 10.41 -3.80 11.43
CA THR A 566 9.28 -4.27 12.26
C THR A 566 9.57 -4.06 13.75
N ILE A 567 8.72 -3.31 14.46
CA ILE A 567 8.88 -3.00 15.90
C ILE A 567 7.82 -3.72 16.75
N CYS A 568 8.27 -4.62 17.63
CA CYS A 568 7.46 -5.47 18.50
C CYS A 568 7.81 -5.24 19.98
N HIS A 569 6.81 -5.22 20.87
CA HIS A 569 7.01 -4.91 22.30
C HIS A 569 6.69 -6.14 23.16
N HIS A 570 7.67 -6.67 23.89
CA HIS A 570 7.54 -7.87 24.72
C HIS A 570 7.22 -7.49 26.17
N ARG A 571 5.94 -7.23 26.43
CA ARG A 571 5.44 -6.58 27.66
C ARG A 571 5.92 -7.24 28.97
N SER A 572 5.94 -8.57 29.06
CA SER A 572 6.33 -9.30 30.28
C SER A 572 7.82 -9.25 30.63
N LYS A 573 8.66 -8.67 29.76
CA LYS A 573 10.07 -8.32 30.06
C LYS A 573 10.36 -6.82 29.92
N SER A 574 9.33 -6.01 29.62
CA SER A 574 9.49 -4.59 29.26
C SER A 574 10.47 -4.34 28.09
N TRP A 575 10.67 -5.30 27.19
CA TRP A 575 11.64 -5.18 26.08
C TRP A 575 11.01 -4.65 24.78
N THR A 576 11.80 -3.95 23.97
CA THR A 576 11.47 -3.61 22.57
C THR A 576 12.35 -4.40 21.60
N PHE A 577 11.75 -5.05 20.63
CA PHE A 577 12.41 -5.70 19.49
C PHE A 577 12.24 -4.83 18.25
N SER A 578 13.30 -4.69 17.46
CA SER A 578 13.30 -3.98 16.17
C SER A 578 14.05 -4.80 15.13
N VAL A 579 13.35 -5.36 14.15
CA VAL A 579 13.91 -6.28 13.15
C VAL A 579 13.87 -5.64 11.77
N SER A 580 15.04 -5.51 11.13
CA SER A 580 15.23 -5.19 9.73
C SER A 580 15.35 -6.50 8.94
N TRP A 581 14.36 -6.80 8.10
CA TRP A 581 14.26 -8.10 7.45
C TRP A 581 15.44 -8.35 6.48
N GLY A 582 16.05 -9.54 6.62
CA GLY A 582 17.23 -9.92 5.84
C GLY A 582 18.54 -9.23 6.24
N TYR A 583 18.57 -8.41 7.29
CA TYR A 583 19.76 -7.66 7.68
C TYR A 583 20.10 -7.68 9.18
N SER A 584 19.27 -7.09 10.05
CA SER A 584 19.58 -6.99 11.48
C SER A 584 18.37 -7.18 12.40
N ALA A 585 18.62 -7.52 13.66
CA ALA A 585 17.62 -7.55 14.73
C ALA A 585 18.22 -6.90 15.99
N HIS A 586 17.49 -5.97 16.59
CA HIS A 586 17.88 -5.26 17.80
C HIS A 586 16.93 -5.61 18.96
N ILE A 587 17.49 -5.83 20.14
CA ILE A 587 16.75 -5.89 21.40
C ILE A 587 17.12 -4.65 22.23
N TYR A 588 16.13 -4.02 22.86
CA TYR A 588 16.27 -2.97 23.86
C TYR A 588 15.65 -3.44 25.17
N GLU A 589 16.36 -3.34 26.29
CA GLU A 589 15.87 -3.74 27.61
C GLU A 589 14.94 -2.67 28.26
N LYS A 590 14.12 -2.01 27.43
CA LYS A 590 13.17 -0.96 27.79
C LYS A 590 12.06 -0.85 26.74
N ILE A 591 10.86 -0.42 27.13
CA ILE A 591 9.78 -0.08 26.20
C ILE A 591 10.08 1.29 25.60
N MET A 592 10.46 1.31 24.31
CA MET A 592 10.87 2.52 23.61
C MET A 592 9.76 3.03 22.68
N PRO A 593 9.57 4.36 22.52
CA PRO A 593 8.61 4.91 21.56
C PRO A 593 8.98 4.52 20.12
N ARG A 594 7.99 4.14 19.30
CA ARG A 594 8.19 3.80 17.89
C ARG A 594 8.88 4.94 17.12
N SER A 595 8.43 6.18 17.30
CA SER A 595 9.02 7.39 16.70
C SER A 595 10.47 7.67 17.15
N TRP A 596 10.93 7.11 18.27
CA TRP A 596 12.33 7.18 18.68
C TRP A 596 13.16 6.04 18.08
N ILE A 597 12.59 4.82 18.01
CA ILE A 597 13.23 3.66 17.38
C ILE A 597 13.40 3.86 15.88
N GLN A 598 12.38 4.38 15.17
CA GLN A 598 12.39 4.65 13.73
C GLN A 598 13.47 5.65 13.27
N ARG A 599 14.16 6.33 14.19
CA ARG A 599 15.31 7.17 13.88
C ARG A 599 16.57 6.30 13.78
N PRO A 600 17.29 6.25 12.64
CA PRO A 600 18.59 5.59 12.53
C PRO A 600 19.59 6.07 13.59
N ILE A 601 20.40 5.15 14.10
CA ILE A 601 21.50 5.47 15.03
C ILE A 601 22.69 5.95 14.21
N VAL A 602 23.35 7.04 14.63
CA VAL A 602 24.58 7.53 13.99
C VAL A 602 25.75 6.59 14.31
N THR A 603 25.88 5.52 13.51
CA THR A 603 27.11 4.71 13.37
C THR A 603 28.00 5.26 12.24
N PHE A 604 27.37 5.89 11.25
CA PHE A 604 27.97 6.43 10.03
C PHE A 604 28.43 7.87 10.18
N ARG A 605 29.27 8.31 9.23
CA ARG A 605 29.73 9.69 9.05
C ARG A 605 29.17 10.27 7.76
N ALA A 606 29.03 11.58 7.69
CA ALA A 606 28.65 12.30 6.47
C ALA A 606 29.72 12.17 5.36
N TRP A 607 29.30 12.27 4.10
CA TRP A 607 30.19 12.22 2.92
C TRP A 607 31.33 13.23 2.95
N GLN A 608 31.07 14.43 3.48
CA GLN A 608 32.06 15.48 3.67
C GLN A 608 32.00 15.97 5.12
N THR A 609 33.16 16.30 5.69
CA THR A 609 33.30 16.82 7.05
C THR A 609 32.79 18.26 7.16
N SER A 610 31.47 18.42 7.36
CA SER A 610 30.85 19.69 7.74
C SER A 610 30.73 19.80 9.26
N PRO A 611 31.28 20.84 9.92
CA PRO A 611 31.00 21.14 11.32
C PRO A 611 29.61 21.77 11.52
N ARG A 612 28.90 22.13 10.43
CA ARG A 612 27.54 22.69 10.47
C ARG A 612 26.52 21.57 10.29
N LEU A 613 25.53 21.57 11.18
CA LEU A 613 24.31 20.75 11.11
C LEU A 613 23.20 21.54 10.39
N PRO A 614 22.20 20.87 9.79
CA PRO A 614 22.07 19.42 9.62
C PRO A 614 22.99 18.86 8.51
N GLN A 615 23.25 17.55 8.58
CA GLN A 615 24.05 16.83 7.59
C GLN A 615 23.20 15.90 6.69
N TYR A 616 22.12 15.32 7.22
CA TYR A 616 21.38 14.21 6.60
C TYR A 616 19.95 14.60 6.23
N MET A 617 19.43 14.09 5.12
CA MET A 617 18.03 14.26 4.65
C MET A 617 16.99 13.46 5.48
N PHE A 618 17.32 13.06 6.71
CA PHE A 618 16.49 12.23 7.59
C PHE A 618 16.85 12.38 9.07
N ASP A 619 15.91 12.03 9.96
CA ASP A 619 16.05 12.16 11.41
C ASP A 619 16.97 11.08 12.02
N VAL A 620 18.20 11.45 12.38
CA VAL A 620 19.14 10.56 13.09
C VAL A 620 19.03 10.68 14.61
N ARG A 621 19.52 9.70 15.38
CA ARG A 621 19.76 9.78 16.83
C ARG A 621 21.19 9.35 17.18
N GLY A 622 21.79 9.96 18.20
CA GLY A 622 23.08 9.51 18.73
C GLY A 622 22.98 8.14 19.42
N PRO A 623 24.11 7.43 19.60
CA PRO A 623 24.16 6.26 20.49
C PRO A 623 23.80 6.67 21.92
N SER A 624 23.09 5.80 22.65
CA SER A 624 22.83 5.98 24.09
C SER A 624 23.82 5.15 24.89
N TRP A 625 24.44 5.75 25.90
CA TRP A 625 25.28 5.06 26.88
C TRP A 625 24.47 4.40 28.00
N ASN A 626 23.15 4.58 28.03
CA ASN A 626 22.27 3.93 28.98
C ASN A 626 22.13 2.43 28.64
N PRO A 627 22.52 1.50 29.55
CA PRO A 627 22.39 0.05 29.35
C PRO A 627 21.03 -0.45 28.86
N CYS A 628 19.95 0.25 29.18
CA CYS A 628 18.58 -0.14 28.84
C CYS A 628 18.11 0.39 27.47
N GLU A 629 18.86 1.33 26.88
CA GLU A 629 18.54 2.02 25.62
C GLU A 629 19.57 1.76 24.51
N ALA A 630 20.74 1.23 24.87
CA ALA A 630 21.74 0.71 23.94
C ALA A 630 21.29 -0.68 23.40
N PRO A 631 21.11 -0.85 22.07
CA PRO A 631 20.61 -2.11 21.53
C PRO A 631 21.63 -3.25 21.65
N HIS A 632 21.14 -4.46 21.89
CA HIS A 632 21.87 -5.69 21.61
C HIS A 632 21.67 -5.99 20.13
N VAL A 633 22.75 -6.00 19.34
CA VAL A 633 22.70 -6.04 17.87
C VAL A 633 23.03 -7.44 17.34
N PHE A 634 22.11 -7.98 16.55
CA PHE A 634 22.21 -9.26 15.88
C PHE A 634 22.15 -9.04 14.36
N PHE A 635 22.97 -9.74 13.60
CA PHE A 635 23.05 -9.66 12.14
C PHE A 635 22.56 -10.96 11.50
N PHE A 636 21.96 -10.85 10.31
CA PHE A 636 21.44 -11.96 9.53
C PHE A 636 22.52 -13.02 9.25
N LYS A 637 22.18 -14.29 9.49
CA LYS A 637 23.08 -15.47 9.39
C LYS A 637 22.59 -16.48 8.36
N SER A 638 21.30 -16.78 8.33
CA SER A 638 20.71 -17.72 7.37
C SER A 638 19.25 -17.43 7.10
N VAL A 639 18.82 -17.85 5.91
CA VAL A 639 17.42 -18.00 5.53
C VAL A 639 17.22 -19.43 5.03
N GLU A 640 16.11 -20.04 5.41
CA GLU A 640 15.71 -21.39 5.02
C GLU A 640 14.19 -21.47 4.83
N LYS A 641 13.71 -22.56 4.23
CA LYS A 641 12.28 -22.86 4.05
C LYS A 641 11.95 -24.15 4.79
N THR A 642 11.12 -24.10 5.82
CA THR A 642 10.74 -25.29 6.60
C THR A 642 9.92 -26.26 5.74
N GLN A 643 9.80 -27.50 6.21
CA GLN A 643 8.90 -28.52 5.61
C GLN A 643 7.43 -28.08 5.56
N ARG A 644 7.03 -27.10 6.40
CA ARG A 644 5.69 -26.47 6.40
C ARG A 644 5.57 -25.31 5.40
N GLY A 645 6.63 -25.04 4.64
CA GLY A 645 6.73 -23.93 3.71
C GLY A 645 7.14 -22.60 4.33
N GLU A 646 7.46 -22.54 5.62
CA GLU A 646 7.77 -21.26 6.28
C GLU A 646 9.21 -20.82 5.97
N ILE A 647 9.36 -19.66 5.36
CA ILE A 647 10.62 -18.90 5.33
C ILE A 647 10.99 -18.53 6.77
N VAL A 648 12.13 -19.01 7.24
CA VAL A 648 12.71 -18.65 8.54
C VAL A 648 14.01 -17.91 8.30
N THR A 649 14.17 -16.74 8.93
CA THR A 649 15.46 -16.04 9.00
C THR A 649 16.03 -16.11 10.41
N THR A 650 17.35 -16.31 10.47
CA THR A 650 18.12 -16.46 11.70
C THR A 650 19.16 -15.35 11.78
N TYR A 651 19.30 -14.75 12.97
CA TYR A 651 20.19 -13.62 13.24
C TYR A 651 21.08 -13.92 14.46
N THR A 652 22.39 -13.71 14.36
CA THR A 652 23.36 -13.93 15.45
C THR A 652 24.01 -12.64 15.93
N ARG A 653 24.35 -12.60 17.22
CA ARG A 653 25.07 -11.47 17.83
C ARG A 653 26.37 -11.19 17.08
N GLY A 654 26.56 -9.95 16.64
CA GLY A 654 27.80 -9.53 15.96
C GLY A 654 28.94 -9.29 16.95
N TRP A 655 28.69 -8.43 17.94
CA TRP A 655 29.71 -7.94 18.88
C TRP A 655 29.15 -7.84 20.31
N PRO A 656 29.98 -7.86 21.37
CA PRO A 656 29.59 -7.39 22.69
C PRO A 656 29.29 -5.88 22.66
N ARG A 657 28.33 -5.40 23.47
CA ARG A 657 27.97 -3.97 23.48
C ARG A 657 29.03 -3.05 24.11
N GLY A 658 29.99 -3.60 24.86
CA GLY A 658 30.97 -2.81 25.64
C GLY A 658 30.37 -2.00 26.79
N ILE A 659 29.09 -2.20 27.10
CA ILE A 659 28.30 -1.50 28.11
C ILE A 659 27.71 -2.56 29.06
N GLY A 660 27.59 -2.23 30.36
CA GLY A 660 27.04 -3.14 31.36
C GLY A 660 25.58 -3.55 31.13
N ALA A 661 25.10 -4.50 31.94
CA ALA A 661 23.71 -4.95 31.91
C ALA A 661 22.74 -3.85 32.39
N CYS A 662 21.49 -3.89 31.93
CA CYS A 662 20.44 -2.98 32.39
C CYS A 662 19.92 -3.40 33.77
N LEU A 663 20.23 -2.60 34.81
CA LEU A 663 19.89 -2.94 36.20
C LEU A 663 18.38 -3.04 36.46
N SER A 664 17.53 -2.36 35.67
CA SER A 664 16.06 -2.46 35.80
C SER A 664 15.45 -3.73 35.19
N SER A 665 16.25 -4.60 34.56
CA SER A 665 15.79 -5.87 33.98
C SER A 665 15.80 -7.05 34.96
N GLY A 666 16.44 -6.88 36.12
CA GLY A 666 16.70 -7.98 37.06
C GLY A 666 17.50 -9.12 36.40
N ASN A 667 17.15 -10.37 36.71
CA ASN A 667 17.83 -11.55 36.17
C ASN A 667 17.57 -11.81 34.67
N PHE A 668 16.79 -10.96 33.99
CA PHE A 668 16.42 -11.14 32.58
C PHE A 668 17.11 -10.12 31.67
N SER A 669 18.44 -10.23 31.51
CA SER A 669 19.17 -9.48 30.48
C SER A 669 19.22 -10.23 29.14
N ALA A 670 19.23 -9.48 28.05
CA ALA A 670 19.42 -9.95 26.69
C ALA A 670 20.89 -10.23 26.33
N GLU A 671 21.88 -9.96 27.19
CA GLU A 671 23.29 -10.30 26.90
C GLU A 671 23.53 -11.81 26.74
N TYR A 672 22.74 -12.64 27.43
CA TYR A 672 22.82 -14.11 27.32
C TYR A 672 22.19 -14.68 26.04
N ILE A 673 21.61 -13.84 25.17
CA ILE A 673 21.02 -14.28 23.90
C ILE A 673 22.10 -14.30 22.80
N SER A 674 22.29 -15.44 22.16
CA SER A 674 23.22 -15.65 21.04
C SER A 674 22.56 -15.48 19.66
N GLU A 675 21.30 -15.93 19.52
CA GLU A 675 20.61 -16.11 18.24
C GLU A 675 19.11 -15.74 18.34
N ILE A 676 18.52 -15.29 17.22
CA ILE A 676 17.10 -14.92 17.07
C ILE A 676 16.55 -15.54 15.77
N HIS A 677 15.37 -16.15 15.81
CA HIS A 677 14.69 -16.72 14.62
C HIS A 677 13.36 -16.00 14.33
N VAL A 678 13.01 -15.83 13.04
CA VAL A 678 11.80 -15.12 12.59
C VAL A 678 11.12 -15.87 11.43
N TYR A 679 9.85 -16.24 11.59
CA TYR A 679 9.10 -17.20 10.74
C TYR A 679 8.04 -16.55 9.83
N SER A 680 7.76 -17.11 8.63
CA SER A 680 6.86 -16.56 7.60
C SER A 680 6.37 -17.60 6.53
N PRO A 681 5.07 -17.86 6.27
CA PRO A 681 4.57 -18.99 5.43
C PRO A 681 4.82 -19.01 3.89
N SER A 682 4.44 -20.11 3.19
CA SER A 682 4.28 -20.21 1.70
C SER A 682 3.36 -21.39 1.22
N ILE A 683 3.36 -21.71 -0.09
CA ILE A 683 2.26 -22.30 -0.91
C ILE A 683 2.33 -23.85 -1.12
N LYS A 684 1.18 -24.52 -1.44
CA LYS A 684 0.95 -26.00 -1.53
C LYS A 684 0.54 -26.52 -2.95
N ARG A 685 0.34 -27.85 -3.11
CA ARG A 685 -0.24 -28.56 -4.31
C ARG A 685 -1.66 -29.11 -4.05
N SER A 686 -2.39 -29.52 -5.12
CA SER A 686 -3.84 -29.84 -5.10
C SER A 686 -4.23 -31.29 -4.79
N GLU A 687 -3.82 -32.31 -5.56
CA GLU A 687 -4.26 -33.71 -5.34
C GLU A 687 -4.00 -34.17 -3.89
N LYS A 688 -2.85 -33.79 -3.33
CA LYS A 688 -2.46 -34.08 -1.94
C LYS A 688 -3.30 -33.37 -0.88
N ALA A 689 -4.06 -32.33 -1.23
CA ALA A 689 -4.99 -31.67 -0.32
C ALA A 689 -6.31 -32.46 -0.22
N TRP A 690 -6.77 -33.04 -1.34
CA TRP A 690 -8.04 -33.74 -1.46
C TRP A 690 -8.21 -34.88 -0.45
N HIS A 691 -7.14 -35.66 -0.21
CA HIS A 691 -7.05 -36.71 0.82
C HIS A 691 -7.57 -36.28 2.20
N HIS A 692 -7.44 -35.00 2.55
CA HIS A 692 -7.80 -34.43 3.85
C HIS A 692 -8.98 -33.45 3.78
N ARG A 693 -9.51 -33.18 2.59
CA ARG A 693 -10.52 -32.15 2.33
C ARG A 693 -11.82 -32.68 1.70
N LYS A 694 -11.81 -33.87 1.07
CA LYS A 694 -12.97 -34.48 0.39
C LYS A 694 -14.27 -34.44 1.21
N SER A 695 -14.18 -34.69 2.52
CA SER A 695 -15.32 -34.72 3.43
C SER A 695 -16.07 -33.39 3.59
N TYR A 696 -15.43 -32.24 3.30
CA TYR A 696 -16.14 -30.96 3.27
C TYR A 696 -17.05 -30.86 2.05
N ILE A 697 -16.58 -31.29 0.88
CA ILE A 697 -17.37 -31.30 -0.36
C ILE A 697 -18.46 -32.38 -0.31
N GLU A 698 -18.11 -33.60 0.13
CA GLU A 698 -19.07 -34.71 0.28
C GLU A 698 -20.18 -34.43 1.31
N SER A 699 -20.04 -33.39 2.15
CA SER A 699 -21.09 -32.99 3.09
C SER A 699 -22.25 -32.23 2.43
N TRP A 700 -22.00 -31.48 1.35
CA TRP A 700 -23.01 -30.66 0.64
C TRP A 700 -23.30 -31.10 -0.80
N TRP A 701 -22.39 -31.84 -1.44
CA TRP A 701 -22.58 -32.35 -2.79
C TRP A 701 -23.77 -33.32 -2.84
N ARG A 702 -24.61 -33.21 -3.87
CA ARG A 702 -25.85 -33.99 -4.01
C ARG A 702 -25.80 -34.80 -5.31
N PRO A 703 -25.40 -36.09 -5.28
CA PRO A 703 -25.27 -36.91 -6.48
C PRO A 703 -26.54 -36.90 -7.35
N ASN A 704 -26.37 -36.72 -8.66
CA ASN A 704 -27.43 -36.55 -9.66
C ASN A 704 -28.32 -35.29 -9.51
N ILE A 705 -28.00 -34.37 -8.59
CA ILE A 705 -28.70 -33.08 -8.40
C ILE A 705 -27.75 -31.91 -8.65
N THR A 706 -26.51 -31.97 -8.15
CA THR A 706 -25.45 -30.99 -8.46
C THR A 706 -24.69 -31.37 -9.74
N ASN A 707 -24.43 -30.37 -10.58
CA ASN A 707 -23.49 -30.45 -11.71
C ASN A 707 -22.21 -29.66 -11.38
N GLY A 708 -21.07 -30.08 -11.94
CA GLY A 708 -19.75 -29.49 -11.68
C GLY A 708 -18.62 -30.52 -11.62
N TYR A 709 -17.39 -30.04 -11.59
CA TYR A 709 -16.17 -30.86 -11.66
C TYR A 709 -15.12 -30.44 -10.63
N LEU A 710 -14.37 -31.42 -10.08
CA LEU A 710 -13.17 -31.16 -9.30
C LEU A 710 -11.93 -31.14 -10.22
N LEU A 711 -11.19 -30.02 -10.27
CA LEU A 711 -10.01 -29.88 -11.14
C LEU A 711 -8.72 -30.27 -10.41
N LEU A 712 -8.14 -31.42 -10.76
CA LEU A 712 -6.90 -31.96 -10.18
C LEU A 712 -5.66 -31.67 -11.05
N ASP A 713 -4.48 -31.59 -10.41
CA ASP A 713 -3.19 -31.43 -11.08
C ASP A 713 -2.59 -32.75 -11.61
N VAL A 714 -3.05 -33.89 -11.10
CA VAL A 714 -2.71 -35.25 -11.55
C VAL A 714 -3.90 -36.20 -11.33
N PRO A 715 -3.96 -37.36 -12.01
CA PRO A 715 -4.95 -38.40 -11.69
C PRO A 715 -4.86 -38.85 -10.22
N PRO A 716 -5.99 -39.06 -9.54
CA PRO A 716 -6.03 -39.47 -8.13
C PRO A 716 -5.43 -40.87 -7.94
N GLN A 717 -4.78 -41.09 -6.79
CA GLN A 717 -4.02 -42.31 -6.50
C GLN A 717 -4.34 -42.84 -5.09
N GLY A 718 -3.94 -44.09 -4.82
CA GLY A 718 -4.09 -44.70 -3.50
C GLY A 718 -5.55 -44.86 -3.05
N ASP A 719 -5.85 -44.43 -1.83
CA ASP A 719 -7.16 -44.52 -1.18
C ASP A 719 -8.21 -43.50 -1.69
N LEU A 720 -7.86 -42.72 -2.72
CA LEU A 720 -8.82 -41.97 -3.53
C LEU A 720 -9.56 -42.84 -4.58
N LEU A 721 -9.17 -44.11 -4.72
CA LEU A 721 -9.77 -45.05 -5.67
C LEU A 721 -10.38 -46.27 -4.92
N PRO A 722 -11.59 -46.74 -5.31
CA PRO A 722 -12.46 -46.19 -6.34
C PRO A 722 -13.01 -44.80 -5.97
N TRP A 723 -13.23 -43.96 -6.98
CA TRP A 723 -13.72 -42.60 -6.75
C TRP A 723 -15.11 -42.62 -6.10
N SER A 724 -15.29 -41.80 -5.06
CA SER A 724 -16.53 -41.76 -4.29
C SER A 724 -17.69 -41.22 -5.11
N LEU A 725 -18.83 -41.92 -5.09
CA LEU A 725 -20.09 -41.45 -5.69
C LEU A 725 -20.68 -40.22 -4.98
N ASN A 726 -20.22 -39.93 -3.75
CA ASN A 726 -20.58 -38.74 -2.98
C ASN A 726 -19.67 -37.54 -3.28
N SER A 727 -18.57 -37.74 -4.03
CA SER A 727 -17.68 -36.69 -4.49
C SER A 727 -18.09 -36.19 -5.89
N PRO A 728 -17.78 -34.94 -6.28
CA PRO A 728 -17.95 -34.48 -7.66
C PRO A 728 -17.10 -35.31 -8.63
N PRO A 729 -17.51 -35.49 -9.90
CA PRO A 729 -16.63 -36.04 -10.93
C PRO A 729 -15.35 -35.22 -11.06
N TYR A 730 -14.18 -35.87 -11.14
CA TYR A 730 -12.92 -35.16 -11.33
C TYR A 730 -12.57 -34.96 -12.82
N LYS A 731 -11.83 -33.90 -13.11
CA LYS A 731 -11.15 -33.64 -14.37
C LYS A 731 -9.68 -33.35 -14.07
N ILE A 732 -8.79 -33.67 -15.01
CA ILE A 732 -7.38 -33.27 -14.94
C ILE A 732 -7.24 -31.97 -15.69
N SER A 733 -6.59 -30.96 -15.10
CA SER A 733 -6.33 -29.69 -15.78
C SER A 733 -5.47 -29.89 -17.04
N ASP A 734 -5.70 -29.05 -18.06
CA ASP A 734 -4.82 -28.92 -19.22
C ASP A 734 -3.34 -28.72 -18.81
N ASP A 735 -2.42 -29.08 -19.72
CA ASP A 735 -0.96 -29.04 -19.52
C ASP A 735 -0.45 -27.67 -19.02
N VAL A 736 -0.32 -27.54 -17.69
CA VAL A 736 0.08 -26.29 -17.03
C VAL A 736 1.49 -25.85 -17.45
N PRO A 737 2.53 -26.71 -17.53
CA PRO A 737 3.82 -26.34 -18.13
C PRO A 737 3.72 -25.73 -19.54
N LYS A 738 2.89 -26.29 -20.42
CA LYS A 738 2.64 -25.72 -21.76
C LYS A 738 1.91 -24.38 -21.66
N LEU A 739 0.83 -24.28 -20.88
CA LEU A 739 0.07 -23.04 -20.69
C LEU A 739 0.93 -21.92 -20.09
N VAL A 740 1.81 -22.22 -19.13
CA VAL A 740 2.81 -21.28 -18.58
C VAL A 740 3.81 -20.86 -19.65
N THR A 741 4.23 -21.77 -20.54
CA THR A 741 5.12 -21.44 -21.66
C THR A 741 4.44 -20.49 -22.68
N GLU A 742 3.17 -20.73 -22.99
CA GLU A 742 2.38 -19.90 -23.92
C GLU A 742 2.00 -18.53 -23.34
N THR A 743 1.64 -18.47 -22.05
CA THR A 743 1.17 -17.24 -21.38
C THR A 743 2.29 -16.41 -20.74
N LYS A 744 3.39 -17.07 -20.32
CA LYS A 744 4.49 -16.53 -19.52
C LYS A 744 4.06 -16.08 -18.12
N HIS A 745 3.01 -16.70 -17.58
CA HIS A 745 2.44 -16.40 -16.26
C HIS A 745 3.43 -16.74 -15.12
N VAL A 746 3.59 -15.84 -14.14
CA VAL A 746 4.61 -15.93 -13.08
C VAL A 746 4.35 -17.05 -12.06
N ASP A 747 3.09 -17.38 -11.83
CA ASP A 747 2.68 -18.49 -10.96
C ASP A 747 1.80 -19.49 -11.72
N ALA A 748 2.23 -20.74 -11.77
CA ALA A 748 1.56 -21.84 -12.47
C ALA A 748 0.24 -22.27 -11.80
N THR A 749 0.15 -22.13 -10.47
CA THR A 749 -1.04 -22.42 -9.66
C THR A 749 -2.13 -21.41 -9.96
N VAL A 750 -1.77 -20.13 -9.97
CA VAL A 750 -2.65 -19.01 -10.29
C VAL A 750 -3.17 -19.14 -11.72
N LEU A 751 -2.29 -19.46 -12.68
CA LEU A 751 -2.69 -19.77 -14.04
C LEU A 751 -3.72 -20.91 -14.07
N ARG A 752 -3.45 -22.05 -13.41
CA ARG A 752 -4.33 -23.23 -13.45
C ARG A 752 -5.72 -22.94 -12.88
N LEU A 753 -5.80 -22.23 -11.76
CA LEU A 753 -7.07 -21.89 -11.11
C LEU A 753 -7.93 -20.95 -11.97
N VAL A 754 -7.32 -19.93 -12.57
CA VAL A 754 -8.02 -18.96 -13.44
C VAL A 754 -8.41 -19.62 -14.76
N HIS A 755 -7.49 -20.38 -15.38
CA HIS A 755 -7.73 -21.16 -16.60
C HIS A 755 -8.86 -22.18 -16.41
N GLY A 756 -8.94 -22.82 -15.24
CA GLY A 756 -9.97 -23.79 -14.88
C GLY A 756 -11.41 -23.32 -15.07
N ILE A 757 -11.68 -22.01 -14.98
CA ILE A 757 -13.00 -21.41 -15.28
C ILE A 757 -13.37 -21.62 -16.77
N MET A 758 -12.40 -21.48 -17.67
CA MET A 758 -12.56 -21.81 -19.09
C MET A 758 -12.64 -23.32 -19.30
N GLU A 759 -11.87 -24.12 -18.54
CA GLU A 759 -11.90 -25.58 -18.65
C GLU A 759 -13.29 -26.14 -18.34
N VAL A 760 -13.91 -25.72 -17.23
CA VAL A 760 -15.30 -26.06 -16.88
C VAL A 760 -16.25 -25.56 -17.96
N PHE A 761 -16.13 -24.30 -18.41
CA PHE A 761 -17.01 -23.74 -19.44
C PHE A 761 -16.98 -24.51 -20.78
N ARG A 762 -15.88 -25.20 -21.13
CA ARG A 762 -15.80 -26.06 -22.34
C ARG A 762 -16.60 -27.36 -22.23
N GLU A 763 -16.93 -27.79 -21.01
CA GLU A 763 -17.64 -29.04 -20.72
C GLU A 763 -19.15 -28.83 -20.55
N GLU A 764 -19.64 -27.59 -20.64
CA GLU A 764 -21.04 -27.24 -20.35
C GLU A 764 -22.01 -27.49 -21.52
N TYR A 765 -23.23 -27.89 -21.16
CA TYR A 765 -24.33 -28.20 -22.06
C TYR A 765 -25.37 -27.06 -22.13
N GLU A 766 -26.40 -27.22 -22.96
CA GLU A 766 -27.50 -26.26 -23.05
C GLU A 766 -28.27 -26.14 -21.73
N GLY A 767 -28.60 -24.91 -21.33
CA GLY A 767 -29.47 -24.61 -20.17
C GLY A 767 -28.75 -24.06 -18.92
N VAL A 768 -27.42 -24.07 -18.87
CA VAL A 768 -26.66 -23.49 -17.74
C VAL A 768 -26.90 -21.99 -17.61
N ARG A 769 -27.20 -21.52 -16.38
CA ARG A 769 -27.52 -20.12 -16.06
C ARG A 769 -26.42 -19.40 -15.29
N TRP A 770 -25.72 -20.12 -14.42
CA TRP A 770 -24.74 -19.62 -13.48
C TRP A 770 -23.59 -20.62 -13.37
N LEU A 771 -22.35 -20.14 -13.41
CA LEU A 771 -21.14 -20.91 -13.13
C LEU A 771 -20.62 -20.50 -11.75
N VAL A 772 -20.28 -21.47 -10.90
CA VAL A 772 -19.79 -21.25 -9.53
C VAL A 772 -18.37 -21.80 -9.42
N MET A 773 -17.47 -21.03 -8.81
CA MET A 773 -16.14 -21.47 -8.42
C MET A 773 -16.04 -21.49 -6.88
N GLY A 774 -15.23 -22.40 -6.34
CA GLY A 774 -14.96 -22.58 -4.90
C GLY A 774 -13.78 -23.52 -4.67
N ASP A 775 -13.12 -23.42 -3.51
CA ASP A 775 -11.99 -24.28 -3.14
C ASP A 775 -12.43 -25.57 -2.40
N ASP A 776 -11.53 -26.56 -2.28
CA ASP A 776 -11.83 -27.91 -1.77
C ASP A 776 -12.09 -28.01 -0.25
N ASP A 777 -11.83 -26.95 0.51
CA ASP A 777 -12.14 -26.75 1.94
C ASP A 777 -13.38 -25.88 2.20
N SER A 778 -14.30 -25.82 1.23
CA SER A 778 -15.47 -24.93 1.24
C SER A 778 -16.79 -25.69 1.29
N ILE A 779 -17.72 -25.22 2.13
CA ILE A 779 -19.06 -25.80 2.32
C ILE A 779 -20.11 -24.85 1.71
N PHE A 780 -20.99 -25.35 0.83
CA PHE A 780 -22.00 -24.55 0.13
C PHE A 780 -23.44 -24.88 0.52
N PHE A 781 -24.28 -23.84 0.57
CA PHE A 781 -25.71 -23.90 0.90
C PHE A 781 -26.52 -23.68 -0.38
N LEU A 782 -26.66 -24.76 -1.14
CA LEU A 782 -27.19 -24.78 -2.51
C LEU A 782 -28.61 -24.20 -2.64
N ASP A 783 -29.51 -24.50 -1.71
CA ASP A 783 -30.92 -24.08 -1.81
C ASP A 783 -31.04 -22.57 -1.58
N ASN A 784 -30.26 -22.03 -0.63
CA ASN A 784 -30.13 -20.59 -0.41
C ASN A 784 -29.48 -19.88 -1.60
N MET A 785 -28.49 -20.52 -2.24
CA MET A 785 -27.84 -20.00 -3.45
C MET A 785 -28.84 -19.91 -4.61
N VAL A 786 -29.66 -20.94 -4.82
CA VAL A 786 -30.73 -20.94 -5.83
C VAL A 786 -31.79 -19.88 -5.51
N ASP A 787 -32.27 -19.80 -4.26
CA ASP A 787 -33.26 -18.81 -3.82
C ASP A 787 -32.77 -17.36 -4.01
N ILE A 788 -31.47 -17.09 -3.90
CA ILE A 788 -30.87 -15.78 -4.22
C ILE A 788 -30.74 -15.59 -5.74
N LEU A 789 -30.11 -16.53 -6.45
CA LEU A 789 -29.83 -16.38 -7.88
C LEU A 789 -31.09 -16.35 -8.76
N ALA A 790 -32.21 -16.94 -8.31
CA ALA A 790 -33.50 -16.88 -8.96
C ALA A 790 -34.09 -15.45 -9.03
N GLN A 791 -33.62 -14.52 -8.19
CA GLN A 791 -34.04 -13.12 -8.18
C GLN A 791 -33.33 -12.27 -9.25
N TYR A 792 -32.31 -12.82 -9.94
CA TYR A 792 -31.48 -12.10 -10.90
C TYR A 792 -31.67 -12.60 -12.33
N ASP A 793 -31.63 -11.66 -13.28
CA ASP A 793 -31.70 -11.94 -14.71
C ASP A 793 -30.38 -12.53 -15.22
N HIS A 794 -30.28 -13.86 -15.17
CA HIS A 794 -29.13 -14.64 -15.64
C HIS A 794 -28.71 -14.41 -17.11
N THR A 795 -29.48 -13.64 -17.90
CA THR A 795 -29.09 -13.22 -19.26
C THR A 795 -28.17 -11.99 -19.28
N LYS A 796 -28.07 -11.25 -18.16
CA LYS A 796 -27.17 -10.11 -17.97
C LYS A 796 -25.83 -10.53 -17.36
N TYR A 797 -24.83 -9.66 -17.46
CA TYR A 797 -23.54 -9.87 -16.80
C TYR A 797 -23.63 -9.58 -15.29
N TYR A 798 -23.33 -10.60 -14.48
CA TYR A 798 -23.21 -10.51 -13.02
C TYR A 798 -21.99 -11.30 -12.53
N TYR A 799 -21.23 -10.68 -11.63
CA TYR A 799 -20.15 -11.28 -10.86
C TYR A 799 -20.49 -11.11 -9.37
N PHE A 800 -20.92 -12.18 -8.71
CA PHE A 800 -21.23 -12.22 -7.28
C PHE A 800 -20.14 -12.95 -6.50
N GLY A 801 -19.95 -12.62 -5.23
CA GLY A 801 -18.99 -13.31 -4.36
C GLY A 801 -18.89 -12.70 -2.96
N GLY A 802 -18.00 -13.25 -2.15
CA GLY A 802 -17.74 -12.79 -0.78
C GLY A 802 -16.56 -11.83 -0.68
N HIS A 803 -16.63 -10.88 0.26
CA HIS A 803 -15.46 -10.21 0.80
C HIS A 803 -14.85 -11.07 1.92
N SER A 804 -13.55 -10.88 2.20
CA SER A 804 -12.93 -11.49 3.38
C SER A 804 -13.39 -10.81 4.66
N GLU A 805 -13.64 -11.60 5.71
CA GLU A 805 -13.92 -11.11 7.07
C GLU A 805 -12.74 -10.30 7.62
N PHE A 806 -11.51 -10.56 7.18
CA PHE A 806 -10.30 -9.88 7.63
C PHE A 806 -9.98 -8.67 6.75
N ILE A 807 -9.95 -7.48 7.34
CA ILE A 807 -9.76 -6.22 6.59
C ILE A 807 -8.49 -6.25 5.73
N LEU A 808 -7.40 -6.83 6.24
CA LEU A 808 -6.11 -6.79 5.53
C LEU A 808 -6.09 -7.67 4.27
N SER A 809 -6.88 -8.74 4.19
CA SER A 809 -6.96 -9.55 2.96
C SER A 809 -7.60 -8.74 1.83
N ASN A 810 -8.73 -8.08 2.07
CA ASN A 810 -9.35 -7.17 1.09
C ASN A 810 -8.42 -6.00 0.71
N TYR A 811 -7.64 -5.50 1.68
CA TYR A 811 -6.63 -4.46 1.44
C TYR A 811 -5.46 -4.93 0.55
N TRP A 812 -4.97 -6.17 0.74
CA TRP A 812 -3.81 -6.73 0.06
C TRP A 812 -4.14 -7.21 -1.36
N TYR A 813 -5.32 -7.79 -1.55
CA TYR A 813 -5.77 -8.31 -2.83
C TYR A 813 -6.66 -7.29 -3.57
N SER A 814 -7.94 -7.20 -3.22
CA SER A 814 -8.90 -6.20 -3.74
C SER A 814 -10.18 -6.18 -2.92
N PHE A 815 -10.87 -5.03 -2.84
CA PHE A 815 -12.27 -4.93 -2.42
C PHE A 815 -13.26 -5.17 -3.57
N ASN A 816 -12.78 -5.28 -4.81
CA ASN A 816 -13.59 -5.56 -6.00
C ASN A 816 -13.48 -7.03 -6.47
N GLN A 817 -12.87 -7.93 -5.67
CA GLN A 817 -12.82 -9.37 -5.96
C GLN A 817 -13.77 -10.15 -5.05
N GLY A 818 -14.49 -11.10 -5.63
CA GLY A 818 -15.03 -12.20 -4.86
C GLY A 818 -13.87 -13.14 -4.53
N PHE A 819 -13.70 -13.47 -3.26
CA PHE A 819 -12.64 -14.40 -2.84
C PHE A 819 -12.97 -15.82 -3.33
N GLY A 820 -11.98 -16.50 -3.91
CA GLY A 820 -12.14 -17.78 -4.60
C GLY A 820 -12.54 -18.91 -3.66
N GLY A 821 -11.97 -18.91 -2.46
CA GLY A 821 -12.28 -19.87 -1.40
C GLY A 821 -13.73 -19.77 -0.92
N ALA A 822 -14.16 -18.58 -0.49
CA ALA A 822 -15.56 -18.25 -0.19
C ALA A 822 -16.50 -18.64 -1.34
N GLY A 823 -15.98 -18.60 -2.57
CA GLY A 823 -16.67 -18.88 -3.79
C GLY A 823 -17.21 -17.62 -4.45
N PHE A 824 -17.26 -17.66 -5.78
CA PHE A 824 -17.85 -16.61 -6.59
C PHE A 824 -18.68 -17.20 -7.73
N ILE A 825 -19.62 -16.41 -8.22
CA ILE A 825 -20.68 -16.84 -9.13
C ILE A 825 -20.67 -15.90 -10.33
N LEU A 826 -20.61 -16.47 -11.53
CA LEU A 826 -20.68 -15.77 -12.81
C LEU A 826 -22.00 -16.12 -13.50
N SER A 827 -22.74 -15.12 -13.96
CA SER A 827 -23.79 -15.33 -14.96
C SER A 827 -23.22 -16.03 -16.20
N TYR A 828 -23.92 -17.00 -16.78
CA TYR A 828 -23.42 -17.76 -17.94
C TYR A 828 -22.93 -16.87 -19.11
N PRO A 829 -23.57 -15.75 -19.48
CA PRO A 829 -23.06 -14.84 -20.51
C PRO A 829 -21.72 -14.17 -20.16
N LEU A 830 -21.48 -13.87 -18.88
CA LEU A 830 -20.19 -13.34 -18.41
C LEU A 830 -19.11 -14.44 -18.39
N ALA A 831 -19.44 -15.64 -17.92
CA ALA A 831 -18.53 -16.79 -18.00
C ALA A 831 -18.12 -17.07 -19.46
N LYS A 832 -19.07 -16.97 -20.41
CA LYS A 832 -18.85 -17.10 -21.86
C LYS A 832 -17.97 -15.99 -22.45
N ALA A 833 -18.07 -14.76 -21.95
CA ALA A 833 -17.19 -13.67 -22.33
C ALA A 833 -15.76 -13.87 -21.77
N LEU A 834 -15.66 -14.25 -20.50
CA LEU A 834 -14.41 -14.52 -19.80
C LEU A 834 -13.65 -15.70 -20.43
N ALA A 835 -14.32 -16.82 -20.70
CA ALA A 835 -13.75 -17.97 -21.38
C ALA A 835 -13.20 -17.64 -22.77
N ARG A 836 -13.79 -16.66 -23.48
CA ARG A 836 -13.34 -16.23 -24.82
C ARG A 836 -12.05 -15.40 -24.80
N ASP A 837 -11.88 -14.49 -23.83
CA ASP A 837 -10.63 -13.70 -23.71
C ASP A 837 -9.60 -14.35 -22.76
N MET A 838 -9.92 -15.47 -22.10
CA MET A 838 -9.12 -16.08 -21.02
C MET A 838 -7.62 -16.15 -21.30
N MET A 839 -7.21 -16.74 -22.43
CA MET A 839 -5.80 -16.90 -22.79
C MET A 839 -5.10 -15.59 -23.17
N SER A 840 -5.86 -14.57 -23.56
CA SER A 840 -5.40 -13.21 -23.82
C SER A 840 -5.29 -12.43 -22.50
N CYS A 841 -6.23 -12.59 -21.59
CA CYS A 841 -6.17 -12.04 -20.23
C CYS A 841 -5.01 -12.63 -19.41
N LEU A 842 -4.80 -13.95 -19.43
CA LEU A 842 -3.67 -14.62 -18.76
C LEU A 842 -2.30 -14.18 -19.31
N LYS A 843 -2.23 -13.75 -20.57
CA LYS A 843 -1.04 -13.11 -21.17
C LYS A 843 -0.87 -11.65 -20.71
N ARG A 844 -1.98 -10.91 -20.60
CA ARG A 844 -2.06 -9.49 -20.19
C ARG A 844 -1.65 -9.31 -18.72
N TYR A 845 -2.17 -10.17 -17.85
CA TYR A 845 -1.91 -10.16 -16.39
C TYR A 845 -1.01 -11.29 -15.93
N ALA A 846 -0.13 -11.77 -16.82
CA ALA A 846 0.90 -12.78 -16.54
C ALA A 846 1.77 -12.48 -15.30
N HIS A 847 1.76 -11.25 -14.77
CA HIS A 847 2.50 -10.80 -13.60
C HIS A 847 1.73 -10.90 -12.26
N LEU A 848 0.43 -11.24 -12.28
CA LEU A 848 -0.36 -11.37 -11.05
C LEU A 848 -0.17 -12.74 -10.39
N ASN A 849 -0.12 -12.75 -9.06
CA ASN A 849 0.20 -13.92 -8.23
C ASN A 849 -0.93 -14.31 -7.25
N ALA A 850 -2.19 -14.01 -7.58
CA ALA A 850 -3.37 -14.46 -6.84
C ALA A 850 -4.54 -14.72 -7.79
N ALA A 851 -5.16 -15.90 -7.73
CA ALA A 851 -6.18 -16.35 -8.68
C ALA A 851 -7.40 -15.43 -8.70
N ASP A 852 -7.98 -15.15 -7.54
CA ASP A 852 -9.12 -14.26 -7.33
C ASP A 852 -8.90 -12.89 -7.98
N ARG A 853 -7.69 -12.32 -7.75
CA ARG A 853 -7.31 -11.00 -8.26
C ARG A 853 -7.10 -11.03 -9.77
N THR A 854 -6.53 -12.09 -10.32
CA THR A 854 -6.38 -12.27 -11.78
C THR A 854 -7.74 -12.42 -12.44
N THR A 855 -8.62 -13.28 -11.92
CA THR A 855 -10.00 -13.46 -12.39
C THR A 855 -10.80 -12.16 -12.31
N MET A 856 -10.75 -11.46 -11.19
CA MET A 856 -11.36 -10.13 -11.02
C MET A 856 -10.86 -9.13 -12.05
N THR A 857 -9.56 -9.13 -12.36
CA THR A 857 -8.99 -8.22 -13.37
C THR A 857 -9.45 -8.60 -14.79
N CYS A 858 -9.57 -9.89 -15.11
CA CYS A 858 -10.17 -10.34 -16.38
C CYS A 858 -11.65 -9.97 -16.51
N ILE A 859 -12.41 -10.01 -15.42
CA ILE A 859 -13.82 -9.62 -15.39
C ILE A 859 -13.97 -8.08 -15.51
N ALA A 860 -13.04 -7.33 -14.91
CA ALA A 860 -12.99 -5.87 -15.03
C ALA A 860 -12.69 -5.40 -16.47
N ASP A 861 -11.87 -6.14 -17.23
CA ASP A 861 -11.63 -5.88 -18.66
C ASP A 861 -12.86 -6.10 -19.55
N ILE A 862 -13.82 -6.93 -19.10
CA ILE A 862 -15.15 -7.09 -19.73
C ILE A 862 -16.10 -5.95 -19.31
N GLY A 863 -15.68 -5.08 -18.37
CA GLY A 863 -16.44 -3.94 -17.87
C GLY A 863 -17.32 -4.24 -16.67
N VAL A 864 -17.08 -5.33 -15.93
CA VAL A 864 -17.93 -5.79 -14.83
C VAL A 864 -17.19 -5.72 -13.50
N ASN A 865 -17.88 -5.24 -12.45
CA ASN A 865 -17.37 -5.20 -11.08
C ASN A 865 -18.09 -6.23 -10.19
N LEU A 866 -17.47 -6.60 -9.07
CA LEU A 866 -18.09 -7.44 -8.05
C LEU A 866 -19.37 -6.80 -7.49
N SER A 867 -20.40 -7.64 -7.32
CA SER A 867 -21.57 -7.39 -6.47
C SER A 867 -21.48 -8.30 -5.24
N PRO A 868 -21.04 -7.80 -4.07
CA PRO A 868 -20.78 -8.66 -2.91
C PRO A 868 -22.08 -9.18 -2.25
N LEU A 869 -22.09 -10.45 -1.84
CA LEU A 869 -23.24 -11.10 -1.20
C LEU A 869 -22.95 -11.43 0.28
N LEU A 870 -23.84 -10.98 1.19
CA LEU A 870 -23.66 -11.00 2.64
C LEU A 870 -23.77 -12.39 3.33
N GLY A 871 -23.75 -13.48 2.56
CA GLY A 871 -23.75 -14.86 3.07
C GLY A 871 -22.62 -15.71 2.49
N VAL A 872 -21.68 -15.11 1.77
CA VAL A 872 -20.56 -15.77 1.11
C VAL A 872 -19.29 -15.47 1.93
N HIS A 873 -18.78 -16.45 2.66
CA HIS A 873 -17.77 -16.23 3.71
C HIS A 873 -16.43 -16.89 3.43
N GLN A 874 -15.36 -16.08 3.42
CA GLN A 874 -13.98 -16.53 3.26
C GLN A 874 -13.42 -17.18 4.53
N ILE A 875 -13.94 -16.78 5.69
CA ILE A 875 -13.45 -17.19 7.01
C ILE A 875 -11.94 -17.01 7.10
N ASP A 876 -11.48 -15.79 6.81
CA ASP A 876 -10.13 -15.34 7.16
C ASP A 876 -10.06 -15.07 8.69
N LEU A 877 -10.29 -16.13 9.45
CA LEU A 877 -10.34 -16.19 10.91
C LEU A 877 -9.58 -17.45 11.36
N ARG A 878 -9.26 -17.56 12.65
CA ARG A 878 -8.54 -18.73 13.20
C ARG A 878 -9.07 -19.13 14.57
N GLY A 879 -9.05 -20.42 14.84
CA GLY A 879 -9.50 -21.01 16.11
C GLY A 879 -11.02 -21.07 16.21
N ASP A 880 -11.55 -20.87 17.41
CA ASP A 880 -12.99 -20.98 17.74
C ASP A 880 -13.87 -19.94 17.02
N LEU A 881 -14.61 -20.38 16.00
CA LEU A 881 -15.59 -19.56 15.27
C LEU A 881 -16.92 -19.34 16.01
N SER A 882 -17.16 -19.97 17.16
CA SER A 882 -18.51 -20.06 17.75
C SER A 882 -19.18 -18.70 17.94
N GLY A 883 -18.45 -17.66 18.33
CA GLY A 883 -18.99 -16.31 18.47
C GLY A 883 -19.46 -15.68 17.15
N PHE A 884 -18.80 -15.98 16.02
CA PHE A 884 -19.16 -15.53 14.67
C PHE A 884 -20.41 -16.26 14.17
N LEU A 885 -20.38 -17.60 14.18
CA LEU A 885 -21.50 -18.45 13.72
C LEU A 885 -22.76 -18.29 14.60
N SER A 886 -22.60 -17.93 15.87
CA SER A 886 -23.71 -17.57 16.79
C SER A 886 -24.36 -16.20 16.50
N SER A 887 -23.83 -15.43 15.55
CA SER A 887 -24.19 -14.03 15.33
C SER A 887 -24.33 -13.66 13.84
N HIS A 888 -24.45 -14.64 12.95
CA HIS A 888 -24.64 -14.39 11.53
C HIS A 888 -25.93 -13.57 11.30
N PRO A 889 -25.91 -12.56 10.40
CA PRO A 889 -27.05 -11.70 10.11
C PRO A 889 -28.22 -12.47 9.46
N LYS A 890 -29.30 -11.76 9.13
CA LYS A 890 -30.51 -12.34 8.50
C LYS A 890 -30.42 -12.43 6.96
N SER A 891 -29.22 -12.41 6.40
CA SER A 891 -28.95 -12.89 5.04
C SER A 891 -29.17 -14.41 4.97
N LEU A 892 -29.42 -14.96 3.79
CA LEU A 892 -29.27 -16.40 3.61
C LEU A 892 -27.78 -16.73 3.56
N LEU A 893 -27.36 -17.72 4.34
CA LEU A 893 -26.01 -18.26 4.26
C LEU A 893 -25.82 -18.99 2.93
N MET A 894 -24.70 -18.75 2.23
CA MET A 894 -24.41 -19.34 0.92
C MET A 894 -23.15 -20.21 0.96
N SER A 895 -22.13 -19.82 1.73
CA SER A 895 -20.89 -20.60 1.85
C SER A 895 -20.10 -20.34 3.14
N LEU A 896 -19.22 -21.28 3.49
CA LEU A 896 -18.24 -21.21 4.56
C LEU A 896 -16.91 -21.85 4.07
N HIS A 897 -15.80 -21.11 4.06
CA HIS A 897 -14.48 -21.57 3.60
C HIS A 897 -13.48 -21.82 4.76
N HIS A 898 -12.23 -22.20 4.47
CA HIS A 898 -11.13 -22.37 5.44
C HIS A 898 -11.45 -23.31 6.63
N PHE A 899 -12.31 -24.31 6.43
CA PHE A 899 -12.79 -25.16 7.52
C PHE A 899 -11.68 -25.97 8.22
N ASP A 900 -10.54 -26.20 7.54
CA ASP A 900 -9.34 -26.86 8.11
C ASP A 900 -8.45 -25.95 8.96
N MET A 901 -8.63 -24.62 8.91
CA MET A 901 -7.80 -23.61 9.60
C MET A 901 -8.44 -23.08 10.90
N VAL A 902 -9.67 -23.49 11.18
CA VAL A 902 -10.47 -23.14 12.38
C VAL A 902 -10.66 -24.36 13.29
N ASP A 903 -11.05 -24.16 14.55
CA ASP A 903 -11.32 -25.27 15.46
C ASP A 903 -12.66 -25.96 15.10
N PRO A 904 -12.88 -27.25 15.43
CA PRO A 904 -14.15 -27.93 15.14
C PRO A 904 -15.33 -27.16 15.71
N ILE A 905 -16.31 -26.82 14.85
CA ILE A 905 -17.37 -25.87 15.23
C ILE A 905 -18.39 -26.47 16.22
N PHE A 906 -18.40 -27.80 16.39
CA PHE A 906 -19.23 -28.51 17.36
C PHE A 906 -18.40 -29.25 18.42
N PRO A 907 -18.83 -29.23 19.70
CA PRO A 907 -18.18 -29.98 20.79
C PRO A 907 -18.15 -31.49 20.52
N SER A 908 -17.06 -32.15 20.94
CA SER A 908 -16.87 -33.60 20.84
C SER A 908 -16.95 -34.18 19.42
N MET A 909 -16.85 -33.34 18.38
CA MET A 909 -16.77 -33.73 16.98
C MET A 909 -15.43 -33.29 16.35
N ASP A 910 -14.97 -34.00 15.32
CA ASP A 910 -13.94 -33.48 14.42
C ASP A 910 -14.54 -32.48 13.40
N ARG A 911 -13.70 -31.93 12.51
CA ARG A 911 -14.11 -30.92 11.51
C ARG A 911 -15.06 -31.48 10.43
N ALA A 912 -14.85 -32.72 10.00
CA ALA A 912 -15.67 -33.37 8.99
C ALA A 912 -17.04 -33.74 9.60
N GLN A 913 -17.03 -34.37 10.78
CA GLN A 913 -18.23 -34.64 11.57
C GLN A 913 -19.02 -33.35 11.83
N SER A 914 -18.34 -32.25 12.17
CA SER A 914 -18.97 -30.95 12.38
C SER A 914 -19.65 -30.41 11.12
N GLY A 915 -19.05 -30.60 9.93
CA GLY A 915 -19.64 -30.20 8.64
C GLY A 915 -20.92 -30.98 8.32
N TYR A 916 -20.86 -32.32 8.40
CA TYR A 916 -22.05 -33.18 8.23
C TYR A 916 -23.15 -32.85 9.25
N HIS A 917 -22.80 -32.57 10.50
CA HIS A 917 -23.78 -32.20 11.54
C HIS A 917 -24.43 -30.85 11.30
N LEU A 918 -23.69 -29.85 10.81
CA LEU A 918 -24.24 -28.55 10.41
C LEU A 918 -25.26 -28.70 9.26
N LEU A 919 -24.94 -29.54 8.28
CA LEU A 919 -25.80 -29.73 7.11
C LEU A 919 -26.98 -30.67 7.36
N ASN A 920 -26.95 -31.48 8.40
CA ASN A 920 -28.14 -32.17 8.91
C ASN A 920 -29.26 -31.16 9.26
N ALA A 921 -28.93 -30.04 9.92
CA ALA A 921 -29.88 -28.94 10.13
C ALA A 921 -30.28 -28.26 8.81
N ALA A 922 -29.32 -27.99 7.93
CA ALA A 922 -29.55 -27.33 6.64
C ALA A 922 -30.51 -28.12 5.73
N ASN A 923 -30.50 -29.46 5.78
CA ASN A 923 -31.42 -30.31 5.03
C ASN A 923 -32.89 -30.21 5.48
N TYR A 924 -33.17 -29.63 6.65
CA TYR A 924 -34.53 -29.35 7.10
C TYR A 924 -35.00 -27.94 6.67
N ASP A 925 -34.12 -26.94 6.78
CA ASP A 925 -34.34 -25.59 6.27
C ASP A 925 -33.04 -24.77 6.13
N GLN A 926 -32.52 -24.63 4.91
CA GLN A 926 -31.36 -23.77 4.66
C GLN A 926 -31.67 -22.29 4.93
N SER A 927 -32.91 -21.83 4.75
CA SER A 927 -33.30 -20.41 4.76
C SER A 927 -33.19 -19.73 6.12
N ARG A 928 -32.96 -20.51 7.19
CA ARG A 928 -32.74 -20.06 8.57
C ARG A 928 -31.31 -20.28 9.07
N MET A 929 -30.45 -21.02 8.35
CA MET A 929 -29.13 -21.44 8.86
C MET A 929 -28.28 -20.27 9.36
N LEU A 930 -27.76 -20.44 10.58
CA LEU A 930 -27.00 -19.48 11.39
C LEU A 930 -27.72 -18.16 11.77
N GLN A 931 -28.90 -17.86 11.23
CA GLN A 931 -29.52 -16.54 11.36
C GLN A 931 -29.91 -16.22 12.80
N GLN A 932 -29.29 -15.18 13.36
CA GLN A 932 -29.48 -14.84 14.77
C GLN A 932 -30.90 -14.30 15.07
N THR A 933 -31.54 -14.89 16.09
CA THR A 933 -32.85 -14.49 16.62
C THR A 933 -32.75 -14.21 18.12
N ILE A 934 -33.12 -13.00 18.54
CA ILE A 934 -32.95 -12.51 19.93
C ILE A 934 -34.32 -12.21 20.58
N CYS A 935 -34.63 -12.91 21.68
CA CYS A 935 -35.88 -12.83 22.42
C CYS A 935 -35.64 -12.54 23.92
N HIS A 936 -36.58 -11.87 24.60
CA HIS A 936 -36.38 -11.40 25.97
C HIS A 936 -37.46 -11.95 26.91
N LYS A 937 -37.07 -12.81 27.86
CA LYS A 937 -37.97 -13.37 28.87
C LYS A 937 -37.98 -12.47 30.11
N ARG A 938 -38.81 -11.41 30.04
CA ARG A 938 -38.91 -10.37 31.09
C ARG A 938 -39.15 -10.93 32.50
N SER A 939 -39.93 -12.01 32.63
CA SER A 939 -40.28 -12.61 33.93
C SER A 939 -39.11 -13.22 34.70
N THR A 940 -37.97 -13.47 34.05
CA THR A 940 -36.72 -13.94 34.69
C THR A 940 -35.55 -13.03 34.38
N SER A 941 -35.79 -11.86 33.77
CA SER A 941 -34.77 -10.95 33.25
C SER A 941 -33.78 -11.60 32.25
N TRP A 942 -34.15 -12.70 31.58
CA TRP A 942 -33.24 -13.41 30.66
C TRP A 942 -33.33 -12.90 29.21
N THR A 943 -32.23 -13.00 28.47
CA THR A 943 -32.21 -12.87 27.01
C THR A 943 -31.75 -14.16 26.34
N PHE A 944 -32.49 -14.61 25.35
CA PHE A 944 -32.12 -15.70 24.46
C PHE A 944 -31.53 -15.14 23.17
N SER A 945 -30.45 -15.74 22.68
CA SER A 945 -29.92 -15.50 21.32
C SER A 945 -29.70 -16.84 20.65
N ILE A 946 -30.46 -17.15 19.61
CA ILE A 946 -30.46 -18.43 18.92
C ILE A 946 -29.91 -18.23 17.50
N SER A 947 -28.88 -19.01 17.16
CA SER A 947 -28.38 -19.21 15.79
C SER A 947 -28.94 -20.54 15.30
N TRP A 948 -29.88 -20.48 14.34
CA TRP A 948 -30.64 -21.67 13.95
C TRP A 948 -29.75 -22.71 13.27
N GLY A 949 -29.85 -23.96 13.72
CA GLY A 949 -28.99 -25.06 13.27
C GLY A 949 -27.57 -25.08 13.87
N TYR A 950 -27.21 -24.16 14.77
CA TYR A 950 -25.86 -24.09 15.34
C TYR A 950 -25.79 -23.93 16.87
N SER A 951 -26.25 -22.81 17.42
CA SER A 951 -26.09 -22.52 18.86
C SER A 951 -27.30 -21.79 19.47
N ALA A 952 -27.43 -21.88 20.78
CA ALA A 952 -28.34 -21.07 21.57
C ALA A 952 -27.65 -20.56 22.84
N HIS A 953 -27.82 -19.27 23.14
CA HIS A 953 -27.25 -18.59 24.29
C HIS A 953 -28.34 -18.10 25.23
N ILE A 954 -28.19 -18.35 26.53
CA ILE A 954 -28.97 -17.68 27.58
C ILE A 954 -28.08 -16.68 28.30
N TYR A 955 -28.53 -15.43 28.40
CA TYR A 955 -27.93 -14.39 29.23
C TYR A 955 -28.82 -14.14 30.44
N GLU A 956 -28.25 -14.09 31.65
CA GLU A 956 -28.95 -13.82 32.92
C GLU A 956 -29.24 -12.30 33.11
N LYS A 957 -29.50 -11.59 31.99
CA LYS A 957 -29.73 -10.14 31.90
C LYS A 957 -30.54 -9.78 30.64
N ILE A 958 -31.26 -8.66 30.69
CA ILE A 958 -31.90 -8.08 29.50
C ILE A 958 -30.83 -7.33 28.68
N MET A 959 -30.32 -7.97 27.64
CA MET A 959 -29.25 -7.46 26.79
C MET A 959 -29.83 -6.75 25.56
N PRO A 960 -29.31 -5.57 25.14
CA PRO A 960 -29.77 -4.91 23.92
C PRO A 960 -29.55 -5.77 22.68
N ARG A 961 -30.52 -5.81 21.76
CA ARG A 961 -30.39 -6.58 20.50
C ARG A 961 -29.19 -6.13 19.67
N SER A 962 -28.99 -4.82 19.55
CA SER A 962 -27.84 -4.20 18.89
C SER A 962 -26.48 -4.54 19.52
N TRP A 963 -26.44 -4.98 20.78
CA TRP A 963 -25.21 -5.46 21.42
C TRP A 963 -24.97 -6.95 21.16
N LEU A 964 -26.03 -7.77 21.15
CA LEU A 964 -25.91 -9.21 20.89
C LEU A 964 -25.67 -9.56 19.41
N GLN A 965 -26.07 -8.68 18.49
CA GLN A 965 -25.76 -8.78 17.06
C GLN A 965 -24.26 -8.71 16.76
N ASN A 966 -23.46 -8.06 17.60
CA ASN A 966 -22.01 -8.09 17.47
C ASN A 966 -21.49 -9.45 17.97
N PRO A 967 -20.73 -10.22 17.16
CA PRO A 967 -20.17 -11.50 17.58
C PRO A 967 -19.22 -11.37 18.77
N ILE A 968 -19.21 -12.39 19.63
CA ILE A 968 -18.19 -12.54 20.67
C ILE A 968 -16.86 -12.88 19.97
N GLU A 969 -15.78 -12.20 20.32
CA GLU A 969 -14.45 -12.44 19.76
C GLU A 969 -13.80 -13.69 20.40
N THR A 970 -14.32 -14.86 20.02
CA THR A 970 -13.76 -16.20 20.31
C THR A 970 -12.62 -16.55 19.35
N PHE A 971 -12.75 -16.09 18.11
CA PHE A 971 -11.83 -16.28 16.99
C PHE A 971 -10.66 -15.29 17.04
N LYS A 972 -9.65 -15.56 16.21
CA LYS A 972 -8.42 -14.77 16.05
C LYS A 972 -8.26 -14.34 14.58
N THR A 973 -7.42 -13.33 14.33
CA THR A 973 -7.17 -12.81 12.98
C THR A 973 -6.41 -13.79 12.08
N TRP A 974 -6.69 -13.75 10.77
CA TRP A 974 -6.00 -14.56 9.75
C TRP A 974 -4.48 -14.36 9.73
N GLY A 975 -4.05 -13.11 9.82
CA GLY A 975 -2.65 -12.69 9.84
C GLY A 975 -2.34 -11.71 10.97
N ARG A 976 -1.10 -11.24 11.03
CA ARG A 976 -0.68 -10.22 12.00
C ARG A 976 -1.25 -8.85 11.63
N SER A 977 -2.37 -8.45 12.24
CA SER A 977 -2.90 -7.09 12.15
C SER A 977 -2.29 -6.19 13.25
N PRO A 978 -1.78 -4.98 12.93
CA PRO A 978 -1.00 -4.19 13.89
C PRO A 978 -1.84 -3.52 14.99
N LYS A 979 -3.11 -3.16 14.69
CA LYS A 979 -4.14 -2.62 15.60
C LYS A 979 -5.54 -2.88 15.00
N PRO A 980 -6.63 -2.78 15.78
CA PRO A 980 -8.00 -2.77 15.26
C PRO A 980 -8.31 -1.55 14.37
N PRO A 981 -9.42 -1.57 13.59
CA PRO A 981 -10.34 -2.70 13.41
C PRO A 981 -9.65 -3.88 12.72
N HIS A 982 -10.05 -5.09 13.10
CA HIS A 982 -9.46 -6.32 12.58
C HIS A 982 -10.35 -7.00 11.54
N TYR A 983 -11.67 -6.91 11.73
CA TYR A 983 -12.68 -7.60 10.94
C TYR A 983 -13.61 -6.60 10.25
N MET A 984 -14.28 -7.02 9.18
CA MET A 984 -15.27 -6.22 8.42
C MET A 984 -16.59 -5.98 9.20
N PHE A 985 -16.64 -6.31 10.49
CA PHE A 985 -17.77 -6.18 11.41
C PHE A 985 -17.25 -5.88 12.83
N ASP A 986 -18.09 -5.26 13.67
CA ASP A 986 -17.75 -4.99 15.07
C ASP A 986 -17.85 -6.26 15.94
N THR A 987 -16.91 -6.44 16.86
CA THR A 987 -16.89 -7.52 17.85
C THR A 987 -17.18 -7.02 19.27
N ARG A 988 -17.61 -7.92 20.15
CA ARG A 988 -17.59 -7.73 21.61
C ARG A 988 -16.68 -8.76 22.27
N ARG A 989 -16.02 -8.38 23.36
CA ARG A 989 -15.13 -9.30 24.08
C ARG A 989 -15.93 -10.32 24.90
N PRO A 990 -15.36 -11.52 25.17
CA PRO A 990 -15.85 -12.38 26.25
C PRO A 990 -15.95 -11.59 27.57
N SER A 991 -17.08 -11.72 28.26
CA SER A 991 -17.31 -11.10 29.56
C SER A 991 -17.09 -12.10 30.69
N TRP A 992 -16.61 -11.62 31.84
CA TRP A 992 -16.51 -12.39 33.09
C TRP A 992 -17.63 -12.04 34.08
N ASP A 993 -18.54 -11.13 33.73
CA ASP A 993 -19.77 -10.87 34.49
C ASP A 993 -20.73 -12.07 34.32
N PRO A 994 -21.11 -12.78 35.40
CA PRO A 994 -22.14 -13.82 35.39
C PRO A 994 -23.43 -13.47 34.63
N CYS A 995 -23.81 -12.20 34.64
CA CYS A 995 -25.05 -11.72 34.03
C CYS A 995 -24.91 -11.48 32.51
N GLU A 996 -23.68 -11.26 32.00
CA GLU A 996 -23.39 -11.00 30.58
C GLU A 996 -22.64 -12.13 29.87
N ALA A 997 -22.07 -13.08 30.61
CA ALA A 997 -21.47 -14.30 30.06
C ALA A 997 -22.57 -15.32 29.69
N PRO A 998 -22.70 -15.76 28.43
CA PRO A 998 -23.76 -16.67 28.03
C PRO A 998 -23.59 -18.06 28.64
N HIS A 999 -24.69 -18.70 29.01
CA HIS A 999 -24.74 -20.17 29.01
C HIS A 999 -24.83 -20.62 27.55
N VAL A 1000 -23.86 -21.40 27.08
CA VAL A 1000 -23.76 -21.82 25.68
C VAL A 1000 -24.31 -23.23 25.50
N PHE A 1001 -25.22 -23.37 24.53
CA PHE A 1001 -25.81 -24.63 24.10
C PHE A 1001 -25.54 -24.82 22.61
N PHE A 1002 -25.20 -26.03 22.20
CA PHE A 1002 -24.93 -26.37 20.80
C PHE A 1002 -26.03 -27.28 20.24
N PHE A 1003 -26.29 -27.15 18.94
CA PHE A 1003 -27.27 -27.95 18.22
C PHE A 1003 -26.96 -29.46 18.33
N LYS A 1004 -27.98 -30.25 18.67
CA LYS A 1004 -27.91 -31.70 18.87
C LYS A 1004 -28.73 -32.49 17.86
N SER A 1005 -29.95 -32.04 17.57
CA SER A 1005 -30.90 -32.78 16.74
C SER A 1005 -31.98 -31.87 16.17
N VAL A 1006 -32.47 -32.24 14.99
CA VAL A 1006 -33.59 -31.61 14.29
C VAL A 1006 -34.60 -32.69 13.90
N GLU A 1007 -35.89 -32.40 14.04
CA GLU A 1007 -36.98 -33.27 13.58
C GLU A 1007 -38.21 -32.45 13.14
N ARG A 1008 -39.11 -33.08 12.38
CA ARG A 1008 -40.43 -32.49 12.05
C ARG A 1008 -41.48 -33.02 13.01
N THR A 1009 -42.18 -32.12 13.69
CA THR A 1009 -43.25 -32.47 14.64
C THR A 1009 -44.52 -32.92 13.89
N PRO A 1010 -45.43 -33.67 14.55
CA PRO A 1010 -46.75 -34.01 13.99
C PRO A 1010 -47.64 -32.81 13.64
N ARG A 1011 -47.25 -31.58 14.02
CA ARG A 1011 -47.96 -30.33 13.69
C ARG A 1011 -47.41 -29.61 12.46
N ASN A 1012 -46.46 -30.23 11.74
CA ASN A 1012 -45.71 -29.62 10.64
C ASN A 1012 -44.89 -28.38 11.09
N GLU A 1013 -44.27 -28.50 12.27
CA GLU A 1013 -43.24 -27.59 12.77
C GLU A 1013 -41.89 -28.31 12.72
N ILE A 1014 -40.79 -27.57 12.72
CA ILE A 1014 -39.43 -28.08 12.88
C ILE A 1014 -39.02 -27.81 14.32
N LEU A 1015 -38.71 -28.87 15.06
CA LEU A 1015 -38.12 -28.81 16.40
C LEU A 1015 -36.60 -28.92 16.27
N THR A 1016 -35.87 -27.96 16.83
CA THR A 1016 -34.41 -28.06 17.03
C THR A 1016 -34.08 -28.11 18.52
N THR A 1017 -33.30 -29.12 18.91
CA THR A 1017 -32.81 -29.32 20.28
C THR A 1017 -31.36 -28.85 20.38
N TYR A 1018 -31.08 -28.04 21.40
CA TYR A 1018 -29.75 -27.57 21.76
C TYR A 1018 -29.38 -28.06 23.16
N VAL A 1019 -28.15 -28.50 23.39
CA VAL A 1019 -27.69 -29.01 24.70
C VAL A 1019 -26.45 -28.29 25.20
N ARG A 1020 -26.35 -28.18 26.53
CA ARG A 1020 -25.18 -27.61 27.21
C ARG A 1020 -23.98 -28.52 27.00
N ALA A 1021 -22.92 -27.98 26.41
CA ALA A 1021 -21.67 -28.72 26.19
C ALA A 1021 -20.73 -28.70 27.40
N TRP A 1022 -20.74 -27.61 28.19
CA TRP A 1022 -19.96 -27.47 29.42
C TRP A 1022 -20.63 -26.51 30.43
N PRO A 1023 -20.33 -26.63 31.74
CA PRO A 1023 -20.65 -25.59 32.72
C PRO A 1023 -19.89 -24.30 32.41
N ARG A 1024 -20.40 -23.13 32.81
CA ARG A 1024 -19.71 -21.85 32.51
C ARG A 1024 -18.38 -21.67 33.23
N GLY A 1025 -18.16 -22.36 34.35
CA GLY A 1025 -17.01 -22.12 35.24
C GLY A 1025 -17.05 -20.76 35.96
N ILE A 1026 -18.17 -20.05 35.85
CA ILE A 1026 -18.45 -18.72 36.41
C ILE A 1026 -19.65 -18.89 37.36
N GLY A 1027 -19.66 -18.20 38.50
CA GLY A 1027 -20.76 -18.24 39.46
C GLY A 1027 -22.08 -17.65 38.94
N ASN A 1028 -23.16 -17.78 39.70
CA ASN A 1028 -24.51 -17.33 39.30
C ASN A 1028 -24.62 -15.79 39.25
N CYS A 1029 -25.46 -15.24 38.37
CA CYS A 1029 -25.80 -13.81 38.37
C CYS A 1029 -26.59 -13.38 39.61
N SER A 1030 -25.96 -12.62 40.50
CA SER A 1030 -26.54 -12.11 41.75
C SER A 1030 -27.81 -11.27 41.56
N PHE A 1031 -27.96 -10.61 40.41
CA PHE A 1031 -29.15 -9.80 40.08
C PHE A 1031 -30.41 -10.63 39.72
N THR A 1032 -30.31 -11.94 39.49
CA THR A 1032 -31.47 -12.79 39.12
C THR A 1032 -32.13 -13.53 40.30
N GLY A 1033 -31.58 -13.43 41.51
CA GLY A 1033 -32.08 -14.17 42.67
C GLY A 1033 -32.08 -15.68 42.43
N ASN A 1034 -33.23 -16.34 42.63
CA ASN A 1034 -33.39 -17.79 42.40
C ASN A 1034 -33.59 -18.17 40.92
N HIS A 1035 -33.44 -17.26 39.97
CA HIS A 1035 -33.66 -17.50 38.53
C HIS A 1035 -32.36 -17.66 37.74
N SER A 1036 -31.44 -18.50 38.21
CA SER A 1036 -30.27 -18.87 37.43
C SER A 1036 -30.59 -19.94 36.36
N ALA A 1037 -29.95 -19.83 35.20
CA ALA A 1037 -30.05 -20.79 34.11
C ALA A 1037 -28.99 -21.89 34.14
N GLU A 1038 -28.13 -21.99 35.18
CA GLU A 1038 -27.10 -23.03 35.25
C GLU A 1038 -27.70 -24.46 35.30
N TYR A 1039 -28.89 -24.62 35.90
CA TYR A 1039 -29.65 -25.88 35.96
C TYR A 1039 -30.33 -26.30 34.63
N VAL A 1040 -30.22 -25.47 33.57
CA VAL A 1040 -30.76 -25.79 32.24
C VAL A 1040 -29.77 -26.69 31.50
N SER A 1041 -30.22 -27.88 31.12
CA SER A 1041 -29.46 -28.86 30.32
C SER A 1041 -29.69 -28.71 28.82
N GLU A 1042 -30.90 -28.30 28.42
CA GLU A 1042 -31.36 -28.28 27.03
C GLU A 1042 -32.35 -27.15 26.75
N ILE A 1043 -32.38 -26.72 25.49
CA ILE A 1043 -33.33 -25.74 24.94
C ILE A 1043 -33.98 -26.36 23.70
N HIS A 1044 -35.30 -26.29 23.62
CA HIS A 1044 -36.09 -26.70 22.46
C HIS A 1044 -36.64 -25.46 21.76
N VAL A 1045 -36.47 -25.39 20.44
CA VAL A 1045 -36.93 -24.26 19.62
C VAL A 1045 -37.84 -24.79 18.53
N TYR A 1046 -39.06 -24.26 18.45
CA TYR A 1046 -40.04 -24.63 17.43
C TYR A 1046 -40.14 -23.54 16.36
N SER A 1047 -40.01 -23.92 15.09
CA SER A 1047 -40.14 -23.02 13.92
C SER A 1047 -41.04 -23.63 12.85
N PRO A 1048 -41.85 -22.86 12.10
CA PRO A 1048 -42.74 -23.41 11.07
C PRO A 1048 -42.00 -24.18 9.96
N ALA A 1049 -42.61 -25.22 9.37
CA ALA A 1049 -41.99 -25.96 8.27
C ALA A 1049 -41.95 -25.20 6.91
N THR A 1050 -42.73 -24.14 6.76
CA THR A 1050 -42.67 -23.20 5.62
C THR A 1050 -41.32 -22.47 5.59
N LYS A 1051 -40.74 -22.19 4.41
CA LYS A 1051 -39.47 -21.43 4.33
C LYS A 1051 -39.68 -20.00 4.84
N ARG A 1052 -38.63 -19.41 5.43
CA ARG A 1052 -38.66 -18.02 5.93
C ARG A 1052 -38.99 -16.99 4.84
N ILE A 1053 -38.60 -17.27 3.60
CA ILE A 1053 -38.77 -16.35 2.45
C ILE A 1053 -40.25 -16.29 2.04
N GLU A 1054 -40.91 -17.45 1.98
CA GLU A 1054 -42.34 -17.60 1.68
C GLU A 1054 -43.19 -16.86 2.72
N GLU A 1055 -42.86 -16.99 4.02
CA GLU A 1055 -43.50 -16.23 5.10
C GLU A 1055 -43.35 -14.70 4.95
N ILE A 1056 -42.26 -14.21 4.36
CA ILE A 1056 -42.02 -12.76 4.15
C ILE A 1056 -42.80 -12.25 2.93
N GLN A 1057 -43.01 -13.09 1.91
CA GLN A 1057 -43.84 -12.75 0.76
C GLN A 1057 -45.33 -12.75 1.13
N ASP A 1058 -45.81 -13.79 1.81
CA ASP A 1058 -47.22 -13.90 2.26
C ASP A 1058 -47.60 -12.76 3.24
N ARG A 1059 -46.67 -12.37 4.15
CA ARG A 1059 -46.83 -11.19 5.03
C ARG A 1059 -46.88 -9.84 4.29
N ARG A 1060 -46.51 -9.75 3.01
CA ARG A 1060 -46.74 -8.54 2.20
C ARG A 1060 -48.14 -8.49 1.60
N GLU A 1061 -48.82 -9.64 1.49
CA GLU A 1061 -50.15 -9.76 0.88
C GLU A 1061 -51.26 -9.81 1.94
N ARG A 1062 -50.96 -10.22 3.18
CA ARG A 1062 -51.90 -10.24 4.31
C ARG A 1062 -51.51 -9.27 5.43
N THR A 1063 -52.29 -8.21 5.59
CA THR A 1063 -52.05 -7.10 6.54
C THR A 1063 -52.54 -7.35 7.98
N THR A 1064 -53.12 -8.51 8.29
CA THR A 1064 -53.71 -8.81 9.61
C THR A 1064 -53.45 -10.25 10.08
N ASP A 1065 -52.24 -10.52 10.59
CA ASP A 1065 -52.05 -11.59 11.58
C ASP A 1065 -50.94 -11.23 12.58
N THR A 1066 -51.00 -11.86 13.75
CA THR A 1066 -50.11 -11.70 14.90
C THR A 1066 -48.71 -12.24 14.62
N ASN A 1067 -47.70 -11.64 15.27
CA ASN A 1067 -46.31 -12.07 15.12
C ASN A 1067 -46.07 -13.45 15.78
N LYS A 1068 -46.19 -14.52 15.00
CA LYS A 1068 -45.57 -15.81 15.32
C LYS A 1068 -44.05 -15.64 15.33
N TYR A 1069 -43.49 -15.60 16.53
CA TYR A 1069 -42.07 -15.83 16.83
C TYR A 1069 -41.88 -17.31 17.19
N PRO A 1070 -40.67 -17.89 17.09
CA PRO A 1070 -40.43 -19.27 17.50
C PRO A 1070 -40.69 -19.47 19.00
N GLU A 1071 -41.42 -20.51 19.38
CA GLU A 1071 -41.63 -20.89 20.78
C GLU A 1071 -40.37 -21.56 21.35
N ILE A 1072 -40.05 -21.29 22.62
CA ILE A 1072 -38.82 -21.73 23.28
C ILE A 1072 -39.17 -22.47 24.57
N GLU A 1073 -38.97 -23.79 24.60
CA GLU A 1073 -39.10 -24.62 25.79
C GLU A 1073 -37.73 -24.94 26.40
N ILE A 1074 -37.70 -25.29 27.70
CA ILE A 1074 -36.49 -25.33 28.52
C ILE A 1074 -36.52 -26.55 29.45
N GLY A 1075 -35.59 -27.48 29.24
CA GLY A 1075 -35.46 -28.68 30.07
C GLY A 1075 -34.64 -28.44 31.35
N LYS A 1076 -34.86 -29.28 32.36
CA LYS A 1076 -34.15 -29.28 33.65
C LYS A 1076 -33.54 -30.64 33.93
N GLN A 1077 -32.38 -30.64 34.56
CA GLN A 1077 -31.77 -31.85 35.11
C GLN A 1077 -32.60 -32.39 36.30
N GLY A 1078 -32.91 -33.69 36.29
CA GLY A 1078 -33.82 -34.30 37.26
C GLY A 1078 -33.18 -34.62 38.61
N ILE A 1079 -33.86 -34.22 39.70
CA ILE A 1079 -33.68 -34.76 41.05
C ILE A 1079 -34.99 -35.50 41.38
N PRO A 1080 -34.96 -36.75 41.88
CA PRO A 1080 -36.18 -37.53 42.10
C PRO A 1080 -36.99 -37.03 43.29
N GLN A 1081 -38.14 -36.40 43.02
CA GLN A 1081 -39.16 -36.08 44.03
C GLN A 1081 -40.57 -36.35 43.47
N THR A 1082 -41.26 -37.30 44.11
CA THR A 1082 -42.72 -37.55 44.24
C THR A 1082 -43.72 -37.10 43.15
N GLU A 1083 -44.67 -37.97 42.81
CA GLU A 1083 -45.46 -37.96 41.56
C GLU A 1083 -46.35 -36.74 41.23
N ASP A 1084 -46.71 -35.89 42.20
CA ASP A 1084 -47.71 -34.81 42.04
C ASP A 1084 -47.14 -33.48 41.48
N ALA A 1085 -46.44 -33.54 40.33
CA ALA A 1085 -45.88 -32.32 39.70
C ALA A 1085 -45.81 -32.32 38.15
N LYS A 1086 -46.61 -33.12 37.43
CA LYS A 1086 -46.64 -33.09 35.94
C LYS A 1086 -47.30 -31.84 35.35
N LYS A 1087 -46.59 -30.70 35.42
CA LYS A 1087 -46.83 -29.49 34.60
C LYS A 1087 -45.52 -28.91 34.09
N THR A 1088 -45.06 -29.44 32.96
CA THR A 1088 -44.12 -28.74 32.07
C THR A 1088 -44.75 -27.38 31.73
N LYS A 1089 -44.04 -26.27 32.02
CA LYS A 1089 -44.54 -24.93 31.68
C LYS A 1089 -44.00 -24.53 30.32
N ASN A 1090 -44.83 -24.61 29.29
CA ASN A 1090 -44.63 -23.89 28.03
C ASN A 1090 -44.29 -22.43 28.30
N VAL A 1091 -43.33 -21.88 27.56
CA VAL A 1091 -42.85 -20.51 27.74
C VAL A 1091 -43.03 -19.76 26.43
N ASN A 1092 -44.25 -19.26 26.21
CA ASN A 1092 -44.49 -18.23 25.21
C ASN A 1092 -43.63 -16.99 25.53
N VAL A 1093 -42.74 -16.61 24.62
CA VAL A 1093 -41.86 -15.43 24.75
C VAL A 1093 -42.36 -14.33 23.81
N LEU A 1094 -42.93 -13.27 24.41
CA LEU A 1094 -43.39 -12.04 23.75
C LEU A 1094 -42.31 -10.94 23.78
#